data_AF-A0AAW4PGG9-F1
#
_entry.id   AF-A0AAW4PGG9-F1
#
_cell.length_a   1.000
_cell.length_b   1.000
_cell.length_c   1.000
_cell.angle_alpha   90.00
_cell.angle_beta   90.00
_cell.angle_gamma   90.00
#
_symmetry.space_group_name_H-M   'P 1'
#
loop_
_entity.id
_entity.type
_entity.pdbx_description
1 polymer ?
#
loop_
_entity_poly.entity_id
_entity_poly.type
_entity_poly.pdbx_seq_one_letter_code
_entity_poly.pdbx_strand_id
1 'polypeptide(L)'
;MAQVYDESSVHLLQPDLTEEYLKDLDRLCDRICQSPNDTETVISAKINDIEDNIPENPPKYDQERMETYNERIKYLAVLEALHDLVEIGYHVEKNPNEIDGFPPVRLHSPDPGRFSDDPQAYKEHEREILQKERRTQFDDESVRRFIREMETPDRQNGEQVDVTDLIADGEALYQDLAPLSELEREEIIDELDTTIRPYVQHAERGIEDEHTGLDLHDIWRYFRYTWLTPYNQVPGRNINFLIRDAARDHHPIIGIASLASSMMNLRARDKHIGWRIDAVQEELKRKQRTLEIEEQLPKEERTPEKQTRTREITDYLETKSEWQERIDEYCSMLRSAVETAIDESINQVRYDDFIGWFEDLSEEDFQIASDTAFKRLKQLEGLGTYVFKEKPPLVSEVDNPENHENVFDPSEFGLTPGQLEDINIKDKDPESLDSWEEKSETALFVKKRAHNLQKLLRDREYFLENDIEDDQKFIETSLESDRGERALRTALKEIKKRRVGAGMMNIQVCGAIPPYNHILGGKLVAMALTGPKVINHYREKYEGYKSKIASSMKGEPIIKNNELVFLDTTGLFQVGSAQYDRVRVPTPGGKIEYEEIGKTSGYGSVQFGPSARKRLAQVTEMLENRKAVKGRFGEGIAPKMRKIRRGLENLKLDGELLKHESPRVIYAVPLASDFREFLFGLRDEPNYFWPFEDPEAEQQEIYDHWKQRWVSKRVQKEWVLEDIRGFEKDEDLRLGHEVDFQNHSLTDF
;
A
#
# COMPACT_ATOMS: atom_id res chain seq x y z
N MET A 1 -7.57 -37.31 -3.09
CA MET A 1 -8.49 -36.53 -2.23
C MET A 1 -8.82 -35.29 -3.03
N ALA A 2 -10.09 -35.07 -3.39
CA ALA A 2 -10.49 -33.85 -4.08
C ALA A 2 -10.25 -32.68 -3.11
N GLN A 3 -9.35 -31.74 -3.47
CA GLN A 3 -9.20 -30.50 -2.74
C GLN A 3 -10.54 -29.77 -2.82
N VAL A 4 -11.14 -29.48 -1.66
CA VAL A 4 -12.38 -28.73 -1.56
C VAL A 4 -12.00 -27.27 -1.73
N TYR A 5 -12.04 -26.76 -2.96
CA TYR A 5 -11.87 -25.33 -3.23
C TYR A 5 -13.12 -24.58 -2.76
N ASP A 6 -12.93 -23.44 -2.10
CA ASP A 6 -14.02 -22.55 -1.67
C ASP A 6 -14.72 -21.97 -2.92
N GLU A 7 -16.04 -22.15 -3.06
CA GLU A 7 -16.80 -21.64 -4.21
C GLU A 7 -16.70 -20.11 -4.38
N SER A 8 -16.32 -19.37 -3.32
CA SER A 8 -16.07 -17.92 -3.39
C SER A 8 -14.71 -17.53 -4.01
N SER A 9 -13.88 -18.51 -4.39
CA SER A 9 -12.51 -18.33 -4.91
C SER A 9 -12.32 -18.76 -6.37
N VAL A 10 -13.44 -18.97 -7.07
CA VAL A 10 -13.50 -19.49 -8.45
C VAL A 10 -13.76 -18.37 -9.44
N HIS A 11 -12.89 -18.25 -10.44
CA HIS A 11 -13.04 -17.29 -11.53
C HIS A 11 -13.32 -18.01 -12.85
N LEU A 12 -14.17 -17.43 -13.70
CA LEU A 12 -14.48 -17.98 -15.02
C LEU A 12 -13.50 -17.43 -16.07
N LEU A 13 -12.88 -18.33 -16.84
CA LEU A 13 -12.04 -17.95 -17.98
C LEU A 13 -12.91 -17.89 -19.25
N GLN A 14 -13.70 -16.82 -19.37
CA GLN A 14 -14.59 -16.59 -20.52
C GLN A 14 -14.28 -15.25 -21.21
N PRO A 15 -13.12 -15.16 -21.88
CA PRO A 15 -12.70 -13.91 -22.46
C PRO A 15 -13.54 -13.52 -23.69
N ASP A 16 -13.67 -12.23 -23.96
CA ASP A 16 -14.26 -11.70 -25.20
C ASP A 16 -13.29 -11.88 -26.39
N LEU A 17 -13.37 -13.05 -27.03
CA LEU A 17 -12.59 -13.43 -28.21
C LEU A 17 -13.49 -14.03 -29.30
N THR A 18 -12.99 -14.05 -30.53
CA THR A 18 -13.55 -14.75 -31.69
C THR A 18 -13.55 -16.26 -31.49
N GLU A 19 -14.46 -16.93 -32.20
CA GLU A 19 -14.65 -18.39 -32.09
C GLU A 19 -13.37 -19.19 -32.39
N GLU A 20 -12.50 -18.69 -33.27
CA GLU A 20 -11.21 -19.31 -33.59
C GLU A 20 -10.29 -19.33 -32.36
N TYR A 21 -10.07 -18.17 -31.72
CA TYR A 21 -9.20 -18.07 -30.54
C TYR A 21 -9.81 -18.71 -29.31
N LEU A 22 -11.15 -18.69 -29.15
CA LEU A 22 -11.81 -19.45 -28.07
C LEU A 22 -11.57 -20.96 -28.22
N LYS A 23 -11.65 -21.51 -29.44
CA LYS A 23 -11.35 -22.92 -29.71
C LYS A 23 -9.89 -23.26 -29.46
N ASP A 24 -8.99 -22.35 -29.80
CA ASP A 24 -7.56 -22.53 -29.58
C ASP A 24 -7.21 -22.47 -28.08
N LEU A 25 -7.78 -21.50 -27.34
CA LEU A 25 -7.69 -21.42 -25.88
C LEU A 25 -8.23 -22.68 -25.20
N ASP A 26 -9.36 -23.19 -25.66
CA ASP A 26 -9.98 -24.42 -25.14
C ASP A 26 -9.05 -25.64 -25.27
N ARG A 27 -8.39 -25.77 -26.43
CA ARG A 27 -7.39 -26.82 -26.70
C ARG A 27 -6.11 -26.63 -25.90
N LEU A 28 -5.70 -25.38 -25.67
CA LEU A 28 -4.57 -25.08 -24.81
C LEU A 28 -4.87 -25.53 -23.37
N CYS A 29 -6.05 -25.20 -22.86
CA CYS A 29 -6.50 -25.62 -21.53
C CYS A 29 -6.57 -27.15 -21.41
N ASP A 30 -7.01 -27.87 -22.47
CA ASP A 30 -6.94 -29.35 -22.50
C ASP A 30 -5.50 -29.86 -22.26
N ARG A 31 -4.54 -29.29 -22.99
CA ARG A 31 -3.14 -29.71 -22.91
C ARG A 31 -2.56 -29.46 -21.53
N ILE A 32 -2.87 -28.31 -20.94
CA ILE A 32 -2.45 -27.91 -19.61
C ILE A 32 -3.00 -28.89 -18.56
N CYS A 33 -4.30 -29.17 -18.58
CA CYS A 33 -4.92 -30.11 -17.64
C CYS A 33 -4.39 -31.55 -17.82
N GLN A 34 -3.96 -31.95 -19.03
CA GLN A 34 -3.37 -33.26 -19.31
C GLN A 34 -1.89 -33.37 -18.91
N SER A 35 -1.17 -32.25 -18.80
CA SER A 35 0.26 -32.19 -18.50
C SER A 35 0.57 -31.13 -17.44
N PRO A 36 0.08 -31.30 -16.20
CA PRO A 36 0.15 -30.27 -15.17
C PRO A 36 1.59 -29.84 -14.82
N ASN A 37 2.56 -30.74 -14.98
CA ASN A 37 3.98 -30.46 -14.71
C ASN A 37 4.66 -29.59 -15.79
N ASP A 38 4.06 -29.46 -16.98
CA ASP A 38 4.63 -28.72 -18.12
C ASP A 38 3.79 -27.48 -18.48
N THR A 39 2.88 -27.07 -17.58
CA THR A 39 1.88 -26.03 -17.85
C THR A 39 2.51 -24.72 -18.33
N GLU A 40 3.47 -24.19 -17.58
CA GLU A 40 4.16 -22.92 -17.88
C GLU A 40 4.84 -22.99 -19.25
N THR A 41 5.57 -24.07 -19.52
CA THR A 41 6.26 -24.31 -20.80
C THR A 41 5.28 -24.35 -21.97
N VAL A 42 4.12 -24.99 -21.79
CA VAL A 42 3.09 -25.11 -22.83
C VAL A 42 2.45 -23.75 -23.13
N ILE A 43 2.16 -22.93 -22.11
CA ILE A 43 1.61 -21.58 -22.29
C ILE A 43 2.68 -20.66 -22.92
N SER A 44 3.90 -20.66 -22.39
CA SER A 44 5.04 -19.88 -22.92
C SER A 44 5.30 -20.17 -24.40
N ALA A 45 5.33 -21.45 -24.81
CA ALA A 45 5.50 -21.81 -26.20
C ALA A 45 4.36 -21.28 -27.09
N LYS A 46 3.14 -21.22 -26.56
CA LYS A 46 1.99 -20.66 -27.27
C LYS A 46 2.05 -19.14 -27.37
N ILE A 47 2.51 -18.45 -26.33
CA ILE A 47 2.73 -17.00 -26.34
C ILE A 47 3.72 -16.65 -27.46
N ASN A 48 4.87 -17.32 -27.52
CA ASN A 48 5.90 -17.08 -28.54
C ASN A 48 5.36 -17.31 -29.97
N ASP A 49 4.63 -18.40 -30.20
CA ASP A 49 4.03 -18.71 -31.51
C ASP A 49 3.09 -17.58 -32.00
N ILE A 50 2.30 -17.00 -31.10
CA ILE A 50 1.40 -15.90 -31.45
C ILE A 50 2.19 -14.58 -31.61
N GLU A 51 3.13 -14.30 -30.71
CA GLU A 51 3.90 -13.05 -30.68
C GLU A 51 4.81 -12.88 -31.90
N ASP A 52 5.48 -13.94 -32.34
CA ASP A 52 6.34 -13.95 -33.55
C ASP A 52 5.57 -13.55 -34.83
N ASN A 53 4.25 -13.72 -34.81
CA ASN A 53 3.36 -13.44 -35.92
C ASN A 53 2.66 -12.08 -35.82
N ILE A 54 3.01 -11.23 -34.85
CA ILE A 54 2.42 -9.89 -34.70
C ILE A 54 3.29 -8.84 -35.41
N PRO A 55 2.70 -8.02 -36.31
CA PRO A 55 3.44 -6.91 -36.90
C PRO A 55 3.86 -5.90 -35.82
N GLU A 56 5.12 -5.46 -35.87
CA GLU A 56 5.74 -4.53 -34.92
C GLU A 56 4.94 -3.22 -34.74
N ASN A 57 4.25 -2.78 -35.80
CA ASN A 57 3.38 -1.63 -35.78
C ASN A 57 1.93 -2.02 -36.15
N PRO A 58 0.91 -1.41 -35.51
CA PRO A 58 -0.47 -1.64 -35.87
C PRO A 58 -0.73 -1.27 -37.35
N PRO A 59 -1.50 -2.07 -38.10
CA PRO A 59 -1.85 -1.77 -39.49
C PRO A 59 -2.45 -0.37 -39.63
N LYS A 60 -2.08 0.37 -40.68
CA LYS A 60 -2.68 1.69 -40.97
C LYS A 60 -3.58 1.58 -42.19
N TYR A 61 -4.80 2.10 -42.10
CA TYR A 61 -5.75 2.25 -43.20
C TYR A 61 -6.37 0.95 -43.77
N ASP A 62 -6.37 -0.15 -43.00
CA ASP A 62 -7.02 -1.42 -43.35
C ASP A 62 -7.80 -1.93 -42.13
N GLN A 63 -9.13 -1.92 -42.23
CA GLN A 63 -10.03 -2.27 -41.12
C GLN A 63 -9.98 -3.76 -40.78
N GLU A 64 -9.97 -4.63 -41.78
CA GLU A 64 -9.96 -6.09 -41.58
C GLU A 64 -8.64 -6.56 -40.96
N ARG A 65 -7.52 -5.99 -41.41
CA ARG A 65 -6.22 -6.24 -40.77
C ARG A 65 -6.14 -5.67 -39.36
N MET A 66 -6.76 -4.52 -39.11
CA MET A 66 -6.80 -3.93 -37.77
C MET A 66 -7.64 -4.79 -36.81
N GLU A 67 -8.79 -5.31 -37.25
CA GLU A 67 -9.62 -6.22 -36.46
C GLU A 67 -8.83 -7.49 -36.11
N THR A 68 -8.16 -8.10 -37.10
CA THR A 68 -7.29 -9.27 -36.87
C THR A 68 -6.15 -8.97 -35.90
N TYR A 69 -5.55 -7.78 -36.01
CA TYR A 69 -4.48 -7.33 -35.11
C TYR A 69 -4.99 -7.16 -33.67
N ASN A 70 -6.11 -6.46 -33.48
CA ASN A 70 -6.71 -6.23 -32.17
C ASN A 70 -7.07 -7.56 -31.50
N GLU A 71 -7.63 -8.49 -32.27
CA GLU A 71 -8.02 -9.81 -31.79
C GLU A 71 -6.82 -10.64 -31.32
N ARG A 72 -5.70 -10.60 -32.06
CA ARG A 72 -4.42 -11.21 -31.62
C ARG A 72 -3.90 -10.62 -30.32
N ILE A 73 -4.00 -9.31 -30.15
CA ILE A 73 -3.54 -8.63 -28.94
C ILE A 73 -4.42 -9.00 -27.74
N LYS A 74 -5.74 -9.09 -27.92
CA LYS A 74 -6.65 -9.62 -26.89
C LYS A 74 -6.25 -11.05 -26.50
N TYR A 75 -6.02 -11.92 -27.48
CA TYR A 75 -5.64 -13.31 -27.21
C TYR A 75 -4.31 -13.41 -26.45
N LEU A 76 -3.28 -12.66 -26.87
CA LEU A 76 -2.03 -12.58 -26.11
C LEU A 76 -2.24 -12.08 -24.68
N ALA A 77 -3.06 -11.05 -24.48
CA ALA A 77 -3.34 -10.54 -23.14
C ALA A 77 -3.94 -11.62 -22.22
N VAL A 78 -4.82 -12.47 -22.75
CA VAL A 78 -5.38 -13.62 -22.03
C VAL A 78 -4.31 -14.67 -21.73
N LEU A 79 -3.47 -15.02 -22.71
CA LEU A 79 -2.41 -16.03 -22.53
C LEU A 79 -1.36 -15.58 -21.49
N GLU A 80 -0.94 -14.33 -21.55
CA GLU A 80 0.01 -13.72 -20.62
C GLU A 80 -0.57 -13.67 -19.20
N ALA A 81 -1.82 -13.24 -19.06
CA ALA A 81 -2.51 -13.24 -17.76
C ALA A 81 -2.66 -14.67 -17.21
N LEU A 82 -3.00 -15.65 -18.06
CA LEU A 82 -3.11 -17.05 -17.66
C LEU A 82 -1.76 -17.64 -17.24
N HIS A 83 -0.69 -17.34 -17.99
CA HIS A 83 0.68 -17.75 -17.66
C HIS A 83 1.07 -17.29 -16.26
N ASP A 84 0.92 -15.99 -16.02
CA ASP A 84 1.23 -15.34 -14.75
C ASP A 84 0.40 -15.88 -13.58
N LEU A 85 -0.89 -16.18 -13.80
CA LEU A 85 -1.76 -16.76 -12.77
C LEU A 85 -1.35 -18.19 -12.41
N VAL A 86 -1.07 -19.04 -13.41
CA VAL A 86 -0.66 -20.43 -13.13
C VAL A 86 0.66 -20.47 -12.39
N GLU A 87 1.61 -19.59 -12.74
CA GLU A 87 2.92 -19.51 -12.10
C GLU A 87 2.83 -19.20 -10.60
N ILE A 88 1.89 -18.35 -10.19
CA ILE A 88 1.63 -18.08 -8.76
C ILE A 88 0.73 -19.14 -8.09
N GLY A 89 0.40 -20.22 -8.80
CA GLY A 89 -0.30 -21.39 -8.27
C GLY A 89 -1.80 -21.44 -8.55
N TYR A 90 -2.35 -20.65 -9.47
CA TYR A 90 -3.74 -20.86 -9.90
C TYR A 90 -3.91 -22.21 -10.60
N HIS A 91 -5.00 -22.90 -10.29
CA HIS A 91 -5.32 -24.18 -10.91
C HIS A 91 -6.39 -24.03 -11.99
N VAL A 92 -6.15 -24.63 -13.15
CA VAL A 92 -7.08 -24.63 -14.29
C VAL A 92 -7.91 -25.91 -14.26
N GLU A 93 -9.23 -25.78 -14.15
CA GLU A 93 -10.19 -26.88 -14.25
C GLU A 93 -11.03 -26.73 -15.53
N LYS A 94 -11.18 -27.81 -16.30
CA LYS A 94 -11.97 -27.84 -17.54
C LYS A 94 -13.20 -28.74 -17.42
N ASN A 95 -14.28 -28.35 -18.09
CA ASN A 95 -15.57 -29.06 -18.16
C ASN A 95 -16.20 -29.38 -16.80
N PRO A 96 -16.27 -28.43 -15.84
CA PRO A 96 -17.06 -28.65 -14.63
C PRO A 96 -18.54 -28.74 -14.99
N ASN A 97 -19.29 -29.60 -14.30
CA ASN A 97 -20.64 -30.05 -14.69
C ASN A 97 -21.74 -28.95 -14.73
N GLU A 98 -21.41 -27.66 -14.58
CA GLU A 98 -22.34 -26.57 -14.28
C GLU A 98 -21.95 -25.20 -14.89
N ILE A 99 -21.10 -25.13 -15.92
CA ILE A 99 -20.75 -23.85 -16.58
C ILE A 99 -21.44 -23.73 -17.93
N ASP A 100 -22.25 -22.67 -18.07
CA ASP A 100 -22.64 -22.13 -19.37
C ASP A 100 -21.53 -21.19 -19.90
N GLY A 101 -21.03 -21.46 -21.12
CA GLY A 101 -20.07 -20.61 -21.84
C GLY A 101 -18.89 -21.37 -22.47
N PHE A 102 -18.15 -20.70 -23.36
CA PHE A 102 -17.04 -21.30 -24.11
C PHE A 102 -15.81 -20.37 -24.08
N PRO A 103 -14.64 -20.82 -23.58
CA PRO A 103 -14.34 -22.18 -23.09
C PRO A 103 -14.93 -22.46 -21.70
N PRO A 104 -15.29 -23.73 -21.38
CA PRO A 104 -15.84 -24.12 -20.08
C PRO A 104 -14.73 -24.33 -19.05
N VAL A 105 -14.05 -23.25 -18.67
CA VAL A 105 -12.85 -23.28 -17.81
C VAL A 105 -13.03 -22.45 -16.54
N ARG A 106 -12.63 -23.04 -15.39
CA ARG A 106 -12.50 -22.38 -14.08
C ARG A 106 -11.03 -22.18 -13.73
N LEU A 107 -10.74 -21.02 -13.17
CA LEU A 107 -9.49 -20.71 -12.50
C LEU A 107 -9.77 -20.72 -11.00
N HIS A 108 -9.11 -21.64 -10.30
CA HIS A 108 -9.13 -21.71 -8.84
C HIS A 108 -7.93 -20.97 -8.28
N SER A 109 -8.19 -20.10 -7.32
CA SER A 109 -7.11 -19.41 -6.60
C SER A 109 -6.22 -20.43 -5.86
N PRO A 110 -4.94 -20.10 -5.61
CA PRO A 110 -4.04 -20.97 -4.85
C PRO A 110 -4.65 -21.29 -3.48
N ASP A 111 -4.55 -22.55 -3.05
CA ASP A 111 -5.02 -22.97 -1.72
C ASP A 111 -4.30 -22.16 -0.62
N PRO A 112 -5.01 -21.33 0.18
CA PRO A 112 -4.39 -20.54 1.25
C PRO A 112 -3.70 -21.39 2.31
N GLY A 113 -4.13 -22.66 2.46
CA GLY A 113 -3.56 -23.64 3.37
C GLY A 113 -2.41 -24.47 2.80
N ARG A 114 -2.04 -24.30 1.51
CA ARG A 114 -1.03 -25.13 0.81
C ARG A 114 0.28 -25.30 1.58
N PHE A 115 0.67 -24.28 2.35
CA PHE A 115 1.91 -24.25 3.11
C PHE A 115 1.70 -24.12 4.62
N SER A 116 0.53 -24.51 5.16
CA SER A 116 0.25 -24.41 6.60
C SER A 116 1.28 -25.15 7.46
N ASP A 117 1.78 -26.28 6.96
CA ASP A 117 2.67 -27.19 7.68
C ASP A 117 4.16 -26.91 7.43
N ASP A 118 4.49 -26.08 6.44
CA ASP A 118 5.87 -25.72 6.08
C ASP A 118 6.02 -24.22 5.77
N PRO A 119 6.27 -23.39 6.81
CA PRO A 119 6.50 -21.96 6.64
C PRO A 119 7.74 -21.61 5.82
N GLN A 120 8.70 -22.53 5.66
CA GLN A 120 9.92 -22.28 4.90
C GLN A 120 9.66 -22.44 3.41
N ALA A 121 8.97 -23.51 3.01
CA ALA A 121 8.52 -23.70 1.63
C ALA A 121 7.63 -22.54 1.14
N TYR A 122 6.76 -22.01 2.01
CA TYR A 122 5.99 -20.80 1.72
C TYR A 122 6.91 -19.61 1.37
N LYS A 123 7.92 -19.35 2.20
CA LYS A 123 8.84 -18.22 2.00
C LYS A 123 9.69 -18.38 0.75
N GLU A 124 10.06 -19.60 0.40
CA GLU A 124 10.81 -19.89 -0.83
C GLU A 124 9.96 -19.59 -2.07
N HIS A 125 8.72 -20.09 -2.11
CA HIS A 125 7.79 -19.82 -3.20
C HIS A 125 7.52 -18.31 -3.39
N GLU A 126 7.27 -17.58 -2.30
CA GLU A 126 7.09 -16.12 -2.35
C GLU A 126 8.33 -15.38 -2.86
N ARG A 127 9.54 -15.87 -2.54
CA ARG A 127 10.78 -15.27 -3.05
C ARG A 127 10.96 -15.51 -4.54
N GLU A 128 10.61 -16.69 -5.04
CA GLU A 128 10.66 -17.01 -6.47
C GLU A 128 9.78 -16.05 -7.28
N ILE A 129 8.53 -15.83 -6.85
CA ILE A 129 7.61 -14.87 -7.48
C ILE A 129 8.20 -13.46 -7.50
N LEU A 130 8.75 -13.00 -6.38
CA LEU A 130 9.34 -11.66 -6.29
C LEU A 130 10.63 -11.53 -7.11
N GLN A 131 11.42 -12.60 -7.22
CA GLN A 131 12.66 -12.61 -8.00
C GLN A 131 12.40 -12.37 -9.48
N LYS A 132 11.29 -12.88 -10.03
CA LYS A 132 10.86 -12.58 -11.41
C LYS A 132 10.61 -11.09 -11.62
N GLU A 133 9.84 -10.45 -10.74
CA GLU A 133 9.58 -9.01 -10.83
C GLU A 133 10.88 -8.20 -10.71
N ARG A 134 11.83 -8.62 -9.85
CA ARG A 134 13.17 -8.01 -9.75
C ARG A 134 13.96 -8.15 -11.06
N ARG A 135 14.07 -9.36 -11.61
CA ARG A 135 14.79 -9.62 -12.87
C ARG A 135 14.24 -8.75 -14.00
N THR A 136 12.93 -8.62 -14.08
CA THR A 136 12.32 -7.78 -15.12
C THR A 136 12.61 -6.29 -14.93
N GLN A 137 12.95 -5.82 -13.72
CA GLN A 137 13.45 -4.44 -13.54
C GLN A 137 14.82 -4.25 -14.20
N PHE A 138 15.63 -5.30 -14.29
CA PHE A 138 16.93 -5.25 -14.92
C PHE A 138 16.84 -5.29 -16.43
N ASP A 139 15.71 -5.64 -17.05
CA ASP A 139 15.53 -5.52 -18.51
C ASP A 139 15.44 -4.06 -18.99
N ASP A 140 15.22 -3.11 -18.08
CA ASP A 140 15.25 -1.69 -18.40
C ASP A 140 16.70 -1.20 -18.59
N GLU A 141 17.03 -0.77 -19.81
CA GLU A 141 18.35 -0.24 -20.18
C GLU A 141 18.80 0.91 -19.28
N SER A 142 17.87 1.76 -18.80
CA SER A 142 18.18 2.86 -17.90
C SER A 142 18.62 2.38 -16.51
N VAL A 143 18.05 1.27 -16.03
CA VAL A 143 18.45 0.62 -14.77
C VAL A 143 19.82 -0.03 -14.95
N ARG A 144 20.05 -0.73 -16.06
CA ARG A 144 21.37 -1.34 -16.35
C ARG A 144 22.47 -0.29 -16.40
N ARG A 145 22.25 0.80 -17.15
CA ARG A 145 23.20 1.90 -17.25
C ARG A 145 23.49 2.51 -15.89
N PHE A 146 22.46 2.74 -15.09
CA PHE A 146 22.64 3.26 -13.73
C PHE A 146 23.51 2.35 -12.85
N ILE A 147 23.26 1.05 -12.85
CA ILE A 147 24.06 0.09 -12.06
C ILE A 147 25.52 0.13 -12.49
N ARG A 148 25.78 0.14 -13.82
CA ARG A 148 27.14 0.27 -14.36
C ARG A 148 27.81 1.58 -13.94
N GLU A 149 27.08 2.69 -13.94
CA GLU A 149 27.59 4.00 -13.50
C GLU A 149 27.98 3.97 -12.02
N MET A 150 27.14 3.38 -11.15
CA MET A 150 27.42 3.28 -9.70
C MET A 150 28.61 2.36 -9.37
N GLU A 151 28.83 1.31 -10.15
CA GLU A 151 29.95 0.37 -9.99
C GLU A 151 31.20 0.77 -10.78
N THR A 152 31.19 1.92 -11.45
CA THR A 152 32.38 2.44 -12.13
C THR A 152 33.19 3.30 -11.15
N PRO A 153 34.45 2.95 -10.86
CA PRO A 153 35.28 3.73 -9.95
C PRO A 153 35.47 5.16 -10.43
N ASP A 154 35.21 6.12 -9.55
CA ASP A 154 35.60 7.52 -9.72
C ASP A 154 36.75 7.87 -8.77
N ARG A 155 37.40 9.02 -8.98
CA ARG A 155 38.49 9.49 -8.12
C ARG A 155 37.98 10.47 -7.09
N GLN A 156 37.96 10.05 -5.83
CA GLN A 156 37.80 10.96 -4.69
C GLN A 156 39.04 10.99 -3.82
N ASN A 157 39.47 12.19 -3.46
CA ASN A 157 40.67 12.42 -2.65
C ASN A 157 41.95 11.71 -3.14
N GLY A 158 42.02 11.33 -4.42
CA GLY A 158 43.14 10.63 -5.03
C GLY A 158 43.03 9.10 -5.07
N GLU A 159 42.04 8.53 -4.38
CA GLU A 159 41.72 7.10 -4.35
C GLU A 159 40.61 6.78 -5.37
N GLN A 160 40.61 5.54 -5.88
CA GLN A 160 39.51 5.04 -6.70
C GLN A 160 38.46 4.47 -5.76
N VAL A 161 37.26 5.04 -5.80
CA VAL A 161 36.12 4.61 -4.98
C VAL A 161 34.87 4.45 -5.84
N ASP A 162 34.06 3.44 -5.50
CA ASP A 162 32.75 3.20 -6.08
C ASP A 162 31.72 2.80 -5.01
N VAL A 163 30.50 2.46 -5.45
CA VAL A 163 29.42 2.07 -4.52
C VAL A 163 29.75 0.81 -3.70
N THR A 164 30.64 -0.05 -4.17
CA THR A 164 31.02 -1.28 -3.49
C THR A 164 31.95 -1.04 -2.30
N ASP A 165 32.57 0.14 -2.19
CA ASP A 165 33.31 0.57 -1.00
C ASP A 165 32.39 0.94 0.16
N LEU A 166 31.09 1.10 -0.11
CA LEU A 166 30.04 1.25 0.90
C LEU A 166 29.50 -0.10 1.41
N ILE A 167 30.06 -1.23 0.97
CA ILE A 167 29.73 -2.57 1.44
C ILE A 167 30.83 -3.02 2.40
N ALA A 168 30.45 -3.47 3.60
CA ALA A 168 31.44 -3.96 4.57
C ALA A 168 32.08 -5.27 4.10
N ASP A 169 33.39 -5.37 4.26
CA ASP A 169 34.15 -6.59 4.01
C ASP A 169 33.89 -7.64 5.10
N GLY A 170 33.54 -8.86 4.67
CA GLY A 170 33.16 -9.96 5.56
C GLY A 170 34.30 -10.40 6.47
N GLU A 171 35.50 -10.59 5.92
CA GLU A 171 36.68 -10.99 6.70
C GLU A 171 37.10 -9.89 7.69
N ALA A 172 37.10 -8.61 7.28
CA ALA A 172 37.43 -7.50 8.17
C ALA A 172 36.43 -7.41 9.34
N LEU A 173 35.11 -7.49 9.06
CA LEU A 173 34.10 -7.50 10.11
C LEU A 173 34.24 -8.72 11.03
N TYR A 174 34.58 -9.89 10.49
CA TYR A 174 34.87 -11.08 11.27
C TYR A 174 36.06 -10.87 12.21
N GLN A 175 37.17 -10.29 11.73
CA GLN A 175 38.37 -10.06 12.55
C GLN A 175 38.10 -9.11 13.73
N ASP A 176 37.20 -8.15 13.55
CA ASP A 176 36.81 -7.24 14.63
C ASP A 176 35.86 -7.89 15.66
N LEU A 177 34.99 -8.80 15.21
CA LEU A 177 33.94 -9.39 16.07
C LEU A 177 34.35 -10.72 16.72
N ALA A 178 35.20 -11.50 16.07
CA ALA A 178 35.62 -12.81 16.57
C ALA A 178 36.31 -12.75 17.94
N PRO A 179 37.17 -11.77 18.26
CA PRO A 179 37.74 -11.66 19.61
C PRO A 179 36.70 -11.46 20.72
N LEU A 180 35.53 -10.89 20.37
CA LEU A 180 34.45 -10.62 21.31
C LEU A 180 33.68 -11.89 21.72
N SER A 181 33.80 -13.00 20.99
CA SER A 181 33.06 -14.23 21.29
C SER A 181 33.43 -14.84 22.65
N GLU A 182 34.68 -14.61 23.08
CA GLU A 182 35.26 -15.17 24.31
C GLU A 182 35.12 -14.25 25.53
N LEU A 183 34.61 -13.03 25.34
CA LEU A 183 34.47 -12.04 26.42
C LEU A 183 33.14 -12.21 27.17
N GLU A 184 33.11 -11.67 28.40
CA GLU A 184 31.87 -11.58 29.15
C GLU A 184 30.95 -10.50 28.57
N ARG A 185 29.65 -10.63 28.78
CA ARG A 185 28.66 -9.82 28.06
C ARG A 185 28.78 -8.31 28.29
N GLU A 186 29.23 -7.89 29.47
CA GLU A 186 29.46 -6.47 29.79
C GLU A 186 30.65 -5.91 28.99
N GLU A 187 31.76 -6.66 28.94
CA GLU A 187 32.96 -6.30 28.16
C GLU A 187 32.66 -6.26 26.65
N ILE A 188 31.84 -7.20 26.15
CA ILE A 188 31.41 -7.17 24.74
C ILE A 188 30.70 -5.85 24.41
N ILE A 189 29.84 -5.35 25.30
CA ILE A 189 29.08 -4.13 25.04
C ILE A 189 30.01 -2.92 24.96
N ASP A 190 30.97 -2.83 25.88
CA ASP A 190 31.96 -1.75 25.93
C ASP A 190 32.84 -1.74 24.66
N GLU A 191 33.31 -2.90 24.21
CA GLU A 191 34.12 -3.01 22.98
C GLU A 191 33.29 -2.67 21.72
N LEU A 192 32.02 -3.09 21.67
CA LEU A 192 31.13 -2.81 20.54
C LEU A 192 30.92 -1.31 20.28
N ASP A 193 31.11 -0.44 21.27
CA ASP A 193 31.03 1.02 21.10
C ASP A 193 32.12 1.55 20.16
N THR A 194 33.23 0.83 20.02
CA THR A 194 34.31 1.18 19.09
C THR A 194 34.25 0.36 17.80
N THR A 195 33.79 -0.89 17.87
CA THR A 195 33.76 -1.82 16.73
C THR A 195 32.62 -1.58 15.74
N ILE A 196 31.46 -1.11 16.21
CA ILE A 196 30.30 -0.81 15.37
C ILE A 196 29.68 0.49 15.89
N ARG A 197 29.67 1.53 15.04
CA ARG A 197 29.14 2.85 15.38
C ARG A 197 28.04 3.25 14.42
N PRO A 198 26.80 2.73 14.61
CA PRO A 198 25.70 3.05 13.73
C PRO A 198 25.33 4.53 13.78
N TYR A 199 24.93 5.09 12.64
CA TYR A 199 24.21 6.35 12.58
C TYR A 199 23.23 6.37 11.42
N VAL A 200 22.15 7.14 11.56
CA VAL A 200 21.17 7.37 10.50
C VAL A 200 21.53 8.63 9.71
N GLN A 201 21.47 8.53 8.38
CA GLN A 201 21.71 9.61 7.44
C GLN A 201 20.53 9.71 6.46
N HIS A 202 20.07 10.93 6.18
CA HIS A 202 19.07 11.16 5.15
C HIS A 202 19.68 10.98 3.76
N ALA A 203 19.07 10.13 2.93
CA ALA A 203 19.48 9.90 1.55
C ALA A 203 18.82 10.95 0.63
N GLU A 204 19.35 12.17 0.69
CA GLU A 204 18.83 13.30 -0.09
C GLU A 204 19.33 13.29 -1.52
N ARG A 205 18.42 13.60 -2.46
CA ARG A 205 18.78 13.72 -3.87
C ARG A 205 19.50 15.04 -4.12
N GLY A 206 20.58 14.99 -4.88
CA GLY A 206 21.44 16.11 -5.24
C GLY A 206 22.53 16.42 -4.21
N ILE A 207 22.61 15.63 -3.13
CA ILE A 207 23.65 15.76 -2.10
C ILE A 207 24.66 14.64 -2.30
N GLU A 208 25.93 15.01 -2.48
CA GLU A 208 27.04 14.08 -2.64
C GLU A 208 27.45 13.49 -1.29
N ASP A 209 27.79 12.21 -1.31
CA ASP A 209 28.35 11.49 -0.18
C ASP A 209 29.79 11.95 0.10
N GLU A 210 30.10 12.21 1.36
CA GLU A 210 31.42 12.70 1.78
C GLU A 210 32.55 11.68 1.56
N HIS A 211 32.22 10.39 1.44
CA HIS A 211 33.19 9.31 1.29
C HIS A 211 33.45 8.92 -0.16
N THR A 212 32.39 8.85 -0.97
CA THR A 212 32.45 8.36 -2.36
C THR A 212 32.21 9.43 -3.41
N GLY A 213 31.65 10.58 -3.04
CA GLY A 213 31.20 11.62 -3.98
C GLY A 213 29.96 11.24 -4.79
N LEU A 214 29.38 10.06 -4.55
CA LEU A 214 28.15 9.61 -5.21
C LEU A 214 26.93 10.30 -4.58
N ASP A 215 25.87 10.49 -5.36
CA ASP A 215 24.62 11.04 -4.85
C ASP A 215 23.99 10.11 -3.79
N LEU A 216 23.64 10.66 -2.62
CA LEU A 216 23.12 9.89 -1.48
C LEU A 216 21.82 9.14 -1.81
N HIS A 217 20.96 9.72 -2.65
CA HIS A 217 19.75 9.04 -3.11
C HIS A 217 20.08 7.90 -4.08
N ASP A 218 21.07 8.08 -4.94
CA ASP A 218 21.50 7.03 -5.86
C ASP A 218 22.22 5.88 -5.14
N ILE A 219 22.98 6.16 -4.08
CA ILE A 219 23.48 5.13 -3.16
C ILE A 219 22.31 4.31 -2.62
N TRP A 220 21.31 4.97 -2.01
CA TRP A 220 20.12 4.28 -1.49
C TRP A 220 19.42 3.44 -2.57
N ARG A 221 19.33 3.98 -3.79
CA ARG A 221 18.69 3.33 -4.94
C ARG A 221 19.46 2.10 -5.42
N TYR A 222 20.78 2.15 -5.44
CA TYR A 222 21.62 0.99 -5.75
C TYR A 222 21.37 -0.16 -4.76
N PHE A 223 21.46 0.11 -3.45
CA PHE A 223 21.17 -0.89 -2.43
C PHE A 223 19.74 -1.39 -2.50
N ARG A 224 18.79 -0.55 -2.91
CA ARG A 224 17.40 -0.95 -3.11
C ARG A 224 17.26 -1.99 -4.24
N TYR A 225 18.07 -1.96 -5.29
CA TYR A 225 18.05 -2.97 -6.36
C TYR A 225 18.61 -4.34 -5.96
N THR A 226 19.34 -4.43 -4.84
CA THR A 226 19.80 -5.73 -4.30
C THR A 226 18.67 -6.57 -3.70
N TRP A 227 17.49 -5.97 -3.43
CA TRP A 227 16.38 -6.65 -2.75
C TRP A 227 15.30 -7.16 -3.72
N LEU A 228 14.71 -8.31 -3.38
CA LEU A 228 13.69 -9.02 -4.17
C LEU A 228 12.43 -8.21 -4.50
N THR A 229 11.96 -7.36 -3.58
CA THR A 229 10.74 -6.59 -3.87
C THR A 229 11.05 -5.50 -4.90
N PRO A 230 10.22 -5.29 -5.93
CA PRO A 230 10.55 -4.30 -6.96
C PRO A 230 10.47 -2.87 -6.43
N TYR A 231 11.40 -2.01 -6.87
CA TYR A 231 11.35 -0.58 -6.57
C TYR A 231 10.27 0.11 -7.42
N ASN A 232 9.27 0.72 -6.77
CA ASN A 232 8.26 1.56 -7.42
C ASN A 232 8.18 2.90 -6.69
N GLN A 233 8.24 4.01 -7.43
CA GLN A 233 8.03 5.33 -6.85
C GLN A 233 6.58 5.47 -6.38
N VAL A 234 6.40 5.86 -5.12
CA VAL A 234 5.08 6.12 -4.54
C VAL A 234 4.81 7.62 -4.60
N PRO A 235 3.67 8.05 -5.18
CA PRO A 235 3.32 9.46 -5.18
C PRO A 235 3.04 9.95 -3.75
N GLY A 236 3.56 11.11 -3.40
CA GLY A 236 3.34 11.75 -2.10
C GLY A 236 4.64 12.00 -1.33
N ARG A 237 4.54 12.02 0.00
CA ARG A 237 5.68 12.13 0.92
C ARG A 237 6.56 10.90 0.81
N ASN A 238 7.86 11.12 0.67
CA ASN A 238 8.88 10.07 0.66
C ASN A 238 10.17 10.61 1.31
N ILE A 239 10.75 9.81 2.21
CA ILE A 239 12.05 10.08 2.84
C ILE A 239 12.83 8.78 2.84
N ASN A 240 14.06 8.83 2.37
CA ASN A 240 14.96 7.68 2.29
C ASN A 240 16.09 7.86 3.31
N PHE A 241 16.53 6.77 3.94
CA PHE A 241 17.55 6.78 4.97
C PHE A 241 18.59 5.70 4.69
N LEU A 242 19.85 6.05 4.92
CA LEU A 242 20.97 5.12 5.06
C LEU A 242 21.25 4.96 6.56
N ILE A 243 21.48 3.73 7.00
CA ILE A 243 22.01 3.43 8.32
C ILE A 243 23.44 2.94 8.08
N ARG A 244 24.43 3.67 8.58
CA ARG A 244 25.85 3.50 8.26
C ARG A 244 26.66 3.20 9.49
N ASP A 245 27.83 2.61 9.30
CA ASP A 245 28.77 2.31 10.36
C ASP A 245 29.97 3.25 10.34
N ALA A 246 30.05 4.18 11.29
CA ALA A 246 31.17 5.10 11.41
C ALA A 246 32.46 4.45 11.98
N ALA A 247 32.45 3.16 12.34
CA ALA A 247 33.64 2.47 12.85
C ALA A 247 34.65 2.09 11.76
N ARG A 248 34.24 2.12 10.48
CA ARG A 248 35.02 1.61 9.34
C ARG A 248 35.19 2.67 8.26
N ASP A 249 36.24 2.54 7.46
CA ASP A 249 36.49 3.43 6.31
C ASP A 249 35.30 3.45 5.35
N HIS A 250 35.07 4.60 4.72
CA HIS A 250 33.93 4.88 3.82
C HIS A 250 32.52 4.75 4.44
N HIS A 251 32.45 4.48 5.75
CA HIS A 251 31.21 4.33 6.52
C HIS A 251 30.22 3.37 5.84
N PRO A 252 30.50 2.05 5.79
CA PRO A 252 29.69 1.10 5.05
C PRO A 252 28.24 1.07 5.54
N ILE A 253 27.33 0.70 4.64
CA ILE A 253 25.90 0.70 4.89
C ILE A 253 25.50 -0.57 5.65
N ILE A 254 25.00 -0.38 6.87
CA ILE A 254 24.40 -1.43 7.70
C ILE A 254 23.02 -1.81 7.15
N GLY A 255 22.29 -0.83 6.63
CA GLY A 255 20.94 -1.03 6.15
C GLY A 255 20.34 0.21 5.50
N ILE A 256 19.23 0.00 4.80
CA ILE A 256 18.47 1.09 4.17
C ILE A 256 17.03 1.08 4.66
N ALA A 257 16.44 2.26 4.70
CA ALA A 257 15.03 2.42 5.01
C ALA A 257 14.36 3.52 4.20
N SER A 258 13.03 3.48 4.11
CA SER A 258 12.25 4.59 3.59
C SER A 258 10.91 4.73 4.28
N LEU A 259 10.54 5.97 4.57
CA LEU A 259 9.21 6.37 4.97
C LEU A 259 8.46 6.93 3.76
N ALA A 260 7.30 6.35 3.44
CA ALA A 260 6.42 6.83 2.38
C ALA A 260 5.03 7.18 2.93
N SER A 261 4.22 7.89 2.15
CA SER A 261 2.83 8.20 2.54
C SER A 261 2.07 6.91 2.84
N SER A 262 1.39 6.85 3.99
CA SER A 262 0.61 5.68 4.38
C SER A 262 -0.50 5.36 3.39
N MET A 263 -0.72 4.06 3.15
CA MET A 263 -1.79 3.61 2.27
C MET A 263 -3.13 4.07 2.82
N MET A 264 -3.99 4.66 1.98
CA MET A 264 -5.28 5.16 2.44
C MET A 264 -6.12 4.04 3.04
N ASN A 265 -6.16 2.84 2.45
CA ASN A 265 -7.05 1.76 2.91
C ASN A 265 -6.24 0.55 3.40
N LEU A 266 -6.07 0.45 4.72
CA LEU A 266 -5.46 -0.71 5.36
C LEU A 266 -6.35 -1.13 6.53
N ARG A 267 -7.22 -2.12 6.30
CA ARG A 267 -8.35 -2.42 7.21
C ARG A 267 -7.91 -2.68 8.64
N ALA A 268 -6.90 -3.53 8.85
CA ALA A 268 -6.42 -3.88 10.19
C ALA A 268 -5.90 -2.64 10.96
N ARG A 269 -5.14 -1.78 10.27
CA ARG A 269 -4.63 -0.53 10.84
C ARG A 269 -5.75 0.46 11.15
N ASP A 270 -6.64 0.69 10.20
CA ASP A 270 -7.77 1.59 10.39
C ASP A 270 -8.66 1.12 11.56
N LYS A 271 -8.80 -0.20 11.73
CA LYS A 271 -9.47 -0.81 12.88
C LYS A 271 -8.71 -0.56 14.19
N HIS A 272 -7.39 -0.79 14.22
CA HIS A 272 -6.54 -0.57 15.39
C HIS A 272 -6.51 0.90 15.87
N ILE A 273 -6.54 1.85 14.91
CA ILE A 273 -6.61 3.28 15.23
C ILE A 273 -8.00 3.67 15.73
N GLY A 274 -9.07 3.07 15.19
CA GLY A 274 -10.46 3.37 15.54
C GLY A 274 -11.26 4.07 14.42
N TRP A 275 -10.71 4.17 13.21
CA TRP A 275 -11.34 4.86 12.06
C TRP A 275 -12.42 4.05 11.34
N ARG A 276 -12.98 3.02 11.98
CA ARG A 276 -13.99 2.14 11.38
C ARG A 276 -15.13 1.83 12.35
N ILE A 277 -16.32 1.63 11.78
CA ILE A 277 -17.51 1.23 12.53
C ILE A 277 -17.30 -0.09 13.29
N ASP A 278 -16.65 -1.08 12.66
CA ASP A 278 -16.35 -2.36 13.31
C ASP A 278 -15.37 -2.21 14.49
N ALA A 279 -14.54 -1.17 14.52
CA ALA A 279 -13.73 -0.82 15.70
C ALA A 279 -14.57 -0.16 16.80
N VAL A 280 -15.46 0.78 16.45
CA VAL A 280 -16.38 1.41 17.42
C VAL A 280 -17.23 0.34 18.13
N GLN A 281 -17.83 -0.57 17.37
CA GLN A 281 -18.64 -1.66 17.91
C GLN A 281 -17.84 -2.63 18.81
N GLU A 282 -16.54 -2.78 18.55
CA GLU A 282 -15.67 -3.63 19.38
C GLU A 282 -15.25 -2.92 20.66
N GLU A 283 -14.95 -1.62 20.61
CA GLU A 283 -14.58 -0.83 21.79
C GLU A 283 -15.74 -0.74 22.79
N LEU A 284 -17.00 -0.69 22.33
CA LEU A 284 -18.17 -0.74 23.21
C LEU A 284 -18.36 -2.10 23.93
N LYS A 285 -17.70 -3.16 23.48
CA LYS A 285 -17.80 -4.47 24.15
C LYS A 285 -16.87 -4.50 25.36
N ARG A 286 -17.32 -5.22 26.38
CA ARG A 286 -16.48 -5.50 27.54
C ARG A 286 -15.35 -6.44 27.15
N LYS A 287 -14.11 -6.05 27.49
CA LYS A 287 -12.91 -6.84 27.20
C LYS A 287 -12.99 -8.19 27.88
N GLN A 288 -12.83 -9.25 27.10
CA GLN A 288 -12.96 -10.64 27.56
C GLN A 288 -11.94 -11.53 26.85
N ARG A 289 -11.54 -12.61 27.52
CA ARG A 289 -10.77 -13.71 26.92
C ARG A 289 -11.56 -15.01 27.03
N THR A 290 -11.48 -15.84 26.00
CA THR A 290 -12.02 -17.20 26.03
C THR A 290 -10.92 -18.15 26.47
N LEU A 291 -11.19 -18.94 27.51
CA LEU A 291 -10.32 -19.99 28.00
C LEU A 291 -10.95 -21.34 27.67
N GLU A 292 -10.22 -22.19 26.97
CA GLU A 292 -10.59 -23.59 26.78
C GLU A 292 -10.07 -24.42 27.95
N ILE A 293 -10.99 -25.05 28.69
CA ILE A 293 -10.64 -25.91 29.82
C ILE A 293 -11.13 -27.32 29.51
N GLU A 294 -10.28 -28.32 29.72
CA GLU A 294 -10.70 -29.71 29.68
C GLU A 294 -11.40 -30.09 30.99
N GLU A 295 -12.71 -30.34 30.91
CA GLU A 295 -13.53 -30.81 32.02
C GLU A 295 -13.78 -32.31 31.85
N GLN A 296 -13.74 -33.09 32.94
CA GLN A 296 -14.11 -34.50 32.87
C GLN A 296 -15.62 -34.63 32.64
N LEU A 297 -16.02 -35.50 31.71
CA LEU A 297 -17.44 -35.79 31.48
C LEU A 297 -18.10 -36.38 32.74
N PRO A 298 -19.41 -36.17 32.97
CA PRO A 298 -20.16 -36.87 34.01
C PRO A 298 -20.00 -38.40 33.87
N LYS A 299 -19.99 -39.14 34.98
CA LYS A 299 -19.70 -40.59 34.95
C LYS A 299 -20.64 -41.37 34.03
N GLU A 300 -21.88 -40.93 33.87
CA GLU A 300 -22.87 -41.57 32.99
C GLU A 300 -22.57 -41.37 31.48
N GLU A 301 -21.79 -40.35 31.11
CA GLU A 301 -21.51 -39.97 29.71
C GLU A 301 -20.09 -40.36 29.25
N ARG A 302 -19.29 -40.98 30.12
CA ARG A 302 -17.92 -41.40 29.82
C ARG A 302 -17.93 -42.67 28.98
N THR A 303 -17.18 -42.67 27.87
CA THR A 303 -16.82 -43.88 27.12
C THR A 303 -15.30 -44.13 27.23
N PRO A 304 -14.79 -45.34 26.94
CA PRO A 304 -13.36 -45.61 26.91
C PRO A 304 -12.58 -44.66 25.99
N GLU A 305 -13.23 -44.17 24.93
CA GLU A 305 -12.67 -43.32 23.87
C GLU A 305 -12.85 -41.82 24.15
N LYS A 306 -13.72 -41.41 25.08
CA LYS A 306 -14.00 -40.00 25.38
C LYS A 306 -14.28 -39.77 26.86
N GLN A 307 -13.26 -39.27 27.57
CA GLN A 307 -13.30 -39.05 29.03
C GLN A 307 -13.42 -37.59 29.43
N THR A 308 -13.07 -36.66 28.53
CA THR A 308 -13.09 -35.22 28.76
C THR A 308 -13.90 -34.50 27.68
N ARG A 309 -14.33 -33.29 28.00
CA ARG A 309 -14.97 -32.33 27.12
C ARG A 309 -14.21 -31.01 27.24
N THR A 310 -13.88 -30.40 26.11
CA THR A 310 -13.44 -29.01 26.10
C THR A 310 -14.64 -28.12 26.39
N ARG A 311 -14.52 -27.26 27.40
CA ARG A 311 -15.50 -26.24 27.74
C ARG A 311 -14.85 -24.87 27.64
N GLU A 312 -15.46 -24.00 26.84
CA GLU A 312 -15.09 -22.60 26.78
C GLU A 312 -15.66 -21.86 27.98
N ILE A 313 -14.81 -21.15 28.71
CA ILE A 313 -15.19 -20.21 29.76
C ILE A 313 -14.76 -18.81 29.34
N THR A 314 -15.67 -17.86 29.42
CA THR A 314 -15.39 -16.44 29.19
C THR A 314 -14.94 -15.78 30.49
N ASP A 315 -13.73 -15.21 30.48
CA ASP A 315 -13.15 -14.45 31.58
C ASP A 315 -13.06 -12.97 31.21
N TYR A 316 -13.68 -12.10 32.01
CA TYR A 316 -13.70 -10.65 31.75
C TYR A 316 -12.41 -10.01 32.25
N LEU A 317 -11.74 -9.25 31.39
CA LEU A 317 -10.44 -8.63 31.68
C LEU A 317 -10.54 -7.31 32.46
N GLU A 318 -11.73 -6.72 32.49
CA GLU A 318 -12.04 -5.47 33.18
C GLU A 318 -13.29 -5.66 34.03
N THR A 319 -13.42 -4.95 35.15
CA THR A 319 -14.65 -4.90 35.95
C THR A 319 -15.76 -4.16 35.20
N LYS A 320 -17.02 -4.25 35.69
CA LYS A 320 -18.12 -3.49 35.10
C LYS A 320 -17.94 -1.97 35.24
N SER A 321 -17.28 -1.53 36.32
CA SER A 321 -17.04 -0.10 36.58
C SER A 321 -15.97 0.45 35.64
N GLU A 322 -14.83 -0.25 35.51
CA GLU A 322 -13.75 0.12 34.58
C GLU A 322 -14.24 0.11 33.13
N TRP A 323 -15.09 -0.85 32.78
CA TRP A 323 -15.73 -0.91 31.47
C TRP A 323 -16.61 0.32 31.18
N GLN A 324 -17.43 0.73 32.15
CA GLN A 324 -18.31 1.89 31.98
C GLN A 324 -17.50 3.18 31.86
N GLU A 325 -16.50 3.38 32.74
CA GLU A 325 -15.61 4.56 32.70
C GLU A 325 -14.89 4.66 31.36
N ARG A 326 -14.37 3.54 30.84
CA ARG A 326 -13.73 3.49 29.51
C ARG A 326 -14.69 3.83 28.38
N ILE A 327 -15.94 3.35 28.42
CA ILE A 327 -16.95 3.66 27.40
C ILE A 327 -17.33 5.13 27.46
N ASP A 328 -17.56 5.67 28.65
CA ASP A 328 -17.96 7.07 28.81
C ASP A 328 -16.88 8.00 28.23
N GLU A 329 -15.61 7.75 28.56
CA GLU A 329 -14.47 8.47 27.98
C GLU A 329 -14.39 8.32 26.45
N TYR A 330 -14.50 7.08 25.94
CA TYR A 330 -14.41 6.80 24.51
C TYR A 330 -15.56 7.40 23.70
N CYS A 331 -16.80 7.30 24.18
CA CYS A 331 -17.98 7.84 23.51
C CYS A 331 -17.95 9.36 23.48
N SER A 332 -17.52 10.00 24.57
CA SER A 332 -17.36 11.45 24.62
C SER A 332 -16.28 11.94 23.65
N MET A 333 -15.12 11.28 23.67
CA MET A 333 -14.04 11.50 22.71
C MET A 333 -14.53 11.34 21.26
N LEU A 334 -15.22 10.23 20.96
CA LEU A 334 -15.68 9.91 19.62
C LEU A 334 -16.72 10.92 19.12
N ARG A 335 -17.73 11.24 19.94
CA ARG A 335 -18.77 12.22 19.58
C ARG A 335 -18.16 13.57 19.23
N SER A 336 -17.31 14.09 20.12
CA SER A 336 -16.60 15.35 19.90
C SER A 336 -15.79 15.33 18.60
N ALA A 337 -15.07 14.24 18.33
CA ALA A 337 -14.28 14.09 17.12
C ALA A 337 -15.13 14.02 15.85
N VAL A 338 -16.26 13.28 15.84
CA VAL A 338 -17.08 13.11 14.63
C VAL A 338 -17.84 14.38 14.26
N GLU A 339 -18.39 15.10 15.23
CA GLU A 339 -19.09 16.37 15.00
C GLU A 339 -18.11 17.43 14.47
N THR A 340 -16.99 17.61 15.16
CA THR A 340 -15.91 18.53 14.74
C THR A 340 -15.39 18.18 13.35
N ALA A 341 -15.27 16.89 13.03
CA ALA A 341 -14.83 16.44 11.73
C ALA A 341 -15.77 16.83 10.59
N ILE A 342 -17.09 16.80 10.78
CA ILE A 342 -18.03 17.22 9.74
C ILE A 342 -17.95 18.73 9.54
N ASP A 343 -18.03 19.51 10.61
CA ASP A 343 -18.07 20.97 10.53
C ASP A 343 -16.77 21.54 9.93
N GLU A 344 -15.61 21.09 10.41
CA GLU A 344 -14.34 21.51 9.81
C GLU A 344 -14.21 21.08 8.33
N SER A 345 -14.87 19.99 7.92
CA SER A 345 -14.75 19.49 6.54
C SER A 345 -15.59 20.32 5.61
N ILE A 346 -16.75 20.80 6.08
CA ILE A 346 -17.56 21.78 5.36
C ILE A 346 -16.77 23.09 5.22
N ASN A 347 -16.14 23.57 6.30
CA ASN A 347 -15.33 24.79 6.30
C ASN A 347 -14.05 24.71 5.43
N GLN A 348 -13.58 23.50 5.11
CA GLN A 348 -12.46 23.26 4.21
C GLN A 348 -12.87 23.14 2.73
N VAL A 349 -14.16 23.28 2.42
CA VAL A 349 -14.66 23.30 1.05
C VAL A 349 -15.14 24.71 0.72
N ARG A 350 -14.61 25.28 -0.37
CA ARG A 350 -15.09 26.55 -0.92
C ARG A 350 -16.54 26.41 -1.38
N TYR A 351 -17.42 27.35 -1.05
CA TYR A 351 -18.79 27.41 -1.59
C TYR A 351 -19.32 28.84 -1.79
N ASP A 352 -18.52 29.87 -1.54
CA ASP A 352 -18.87 31.29 -1.76
C ASP A 352 -19.23 31.57 -3.22
N ASP A 353 -18.50 30.95 -4.15
CA ASP A 353 -18.78 31.04 -5.58
C ASP A 353 -20.11 30.38 -5.95
N PHE A 354 -20.49 29.29 -5.28
CA PHE A 354 -21.79 28.64 -5.49
C PHE A 354 -22.96 29.54 -5.05
N ILE A 355 -22.80 30.25 -3.93
CA ILE A 355 -23.75 31.28 -3.48
C ILE A 355 -23.85 32.39 -4.54
N GLY A 356 -22.72 32.83 -5.09
CA GLY A 356 -22.71 33.82 -6.17
C GLY A 356 -23.40 33.38 -7.47
N TRP A 357 -23.57 32.08 -7.71
CA TRP A 357 -24.21 31.54 -8.92
C TRP A 357 -25.74 31.38 -8.78
N PHE A 358 -26.28 31.40 -7.57
CA PHE A 358 -27.71 31.18 -7.32
C PHE A 358 -28.28 32.19 -6.32
N GLU A 359 -29.23 33.02 -6.76
CA GLU A 359 -29.86 34.03 -5.90
C GLU A 359 -30.66 33.44 -4.72
N ASP A 360 -31.08 32.18 -4.81
CA ASP A 360 -31.83 31.47 -3.78
C ASP A 360 -30.94 30.70 -2.79
N LEU A 361 -29.61 30.74 -2.95
CA LEU A 361 -28.67 30.06 -2.09
C LEU A 361 -27.95 31.05 -1.18
N SER A 362 -27.85 30.72 0.11
CA SER A 362 -27.20 31.55 1.13
C SER A 362 -26.26 30.72 2.01
N GLU A 363 -25.47 31.38 2.85
CA GLU A 363 -24.61 30.69 3.82
C GLU A 363 -25.44 29.91 4.86
N GLU A 364 -26.62 30.43 5.24
CA GLU A 364 -27.53 29.78 6.19
C GLU A 364 -27.99 28.41 5.68
N ASP A 365 -28.18 28.26 4.36
CA ASP A 365 -28.56 26.99 3.74
C ASP A 365 -27.52 25.87 3.98
N PHE A 366 -26.23 26.21 4.04
CA PHE A 366 -25.16 25.26 4.38
C PHE A 366 -25.05 25.02 5.89
N GLN A 367 -25.47 25.98 6.71
CA GLN A 367 -25.47 25.85 8.17
C GLN A 367 -26.56 24.88 8.63
N ILE A 368 -27.77 25.01 8.09
CA ILE A 368 -28.93 24.18 8.46
C ILE A 368 -29.13 22.96 7.55
N ALA A 369 -28.26 22.77 6.55
CA ALA A 369 -28.37 21.72 5.54
C ALA A 369 -29.75 21.74 4.81
N SER A 370 -30.13 22.89 4.26
CA SER A 370 -31.46 23.07 3.65
C SER A 370 -31.66 22.26 2.37
N ASP A 371 -32.92 21.96 2.03
CA ASP A 371 -33.31 21.36 0.74
C ASP A 371 -32.80 22.17 -0.47
N THR A 372 -32.72 23.50 -0.32
CA THR A 372 -32.18 24.40 -1.35
C THR A 372 -30.71 24.12 -1.61
N ALA A 373 -29.89 23.98 -0.55
CA ALA A 373 -28.48 23.61 -0.71
C ALA A 373 -28.33 22.27 -1.43
N PHE A 374 -29.06 21.23 -1.04
CA PHE A 374 -29.00 19.93 -1.70
C PHE A 374 -29.35 20.01 -3.18
N LYS A 375 -30.46 20.69 -3.51
CA LYS A 375 -30.90 20.87 -4.89
C LYS A 375 -29.84 21.56 -5.73
N ARG A 376 -29.25 22.66 -5.25
CA ARG A 376 -28.25 23.43 -5.99
C ARG A 376 -26.93 22.70 -6.12
N LEU A 377 -26.46 22.04 -5.06
CA LEU A 377 -25.24 21.23 -5.14
C LEU A 377 -25.37 20.05 -6.12
N LYS A 378 -26.54 19.40 -6.16
CA LYS A 378 -26.81 18.33 -7.12
C LYS A 378 -26.76 18.83 -8.58
N GLN A 379 -27.33 20.01 -8.84
CA GLN A 379 -27.22 20.67 -10.15
C GLN A 379 -25.77 20.99 -10.51
N LEU A 380 -24.98 21.53 -9.56
CA LEU A 380 -23.57 21.84 -9.77
C LEU A 380 -22.70 20.62 -10.05
N GLU A 381 -22.96 19.51 -9.37
CA GLU A 381 -22.28 18.24 -9.64
C GLU A 381 -22.55 17.77 -11.08
N GLY A 382 -23.79 17.91 -11.56
CA GLY A 382 -24.19 17.61 -12.93
C GLY A 382 -23.48 18.49 -13.95
N LEU A 383 -23.52 19.80 -13.76
CA LEU A 383 -22.86 20.77 -14.65
C LEU A 383 -21.34 20.53 -14.71
N GLY A 384 -20.69 20.35 -13.55
CA GLY A 384 -19.27 20.02 -13.48
C GLY A 384 -18.94 18.68 -14.15
N THR A 385 -19.77 17.66 -13.99
CA THR A 385 -19.60 16.36 -14.66
C THR A 385 -19.71 16.48 -16.18
N TYR A 386 -20.71 17.21 -16.68
CA TYR A 386 -20.92 17.41 -18.11
C TYR A 386 -19.72 18.10 -18.78
N VAL A 387 -19.20 19.18 -18.16
CA VAL A 387 -18.03 19.89 -18.68
C VAL A 387 -16.76 19.05 -18.56
N PHE A 388 -16.53 18.39 -17.42
CA PHE A 388 -15.36 17.54 -17.19
C PHE A 388 -15.27 16.36 -18.17
N LYS A 389 -16.42 15.79 -18.57
CA LYS A 389 -16.52 14.72 -19.57
C LYS A 389 -16.44 15.22 -21.03
N GLU A 390 -16.02 16.47 -21.24
CA GLU A 390 -15.90 17.10 -22.56
C GLU A 390 -17.24 17.22 -23.31
N LYS A 391 -18.34 17.50 -22.58
CA LYS A 391 -19.70 17.70 -23.13
C LYS A 391 -20.20 16.50 -23.97
N PRO A 392 -20.40 15.33 -23.33
CA PRO A 392 -20.96 14.16 -23.99
C PRO A 392 -22.37 14.43 -24.58
N PRO A 393 -22.83 13.64 -25.55
CA PRO A 393 -24.20 13.75 -26.06
C PRO A 393 -25.22 13.43 -24.96
N LEU A 394 -26.41 14.04 -25.05
CA LEU A 394 -27.48 13.83 -24.09
C LEU A 394 -28.25 12.54 -24.35
N VAL A 395 -28.84 11.93 -23.31
CA VAL A 395 -29.72 10.74 -23.47
C VAL A 395 -30.84 11.00 -24.48
N SER A 396 -31.35 12.23 -24.56
CA SER A 396 -32.38 12.64 -25.51
C SER A 396 -31.91 12.79 -26.96
N GLU A 397 -30.60 12.82 -27.21
CA GLU A 397 -30.00 13.08 -28.53
C GLU A 397 -29.53 11.80 -29.22
N VAL A 398 -29.62 10.65 -28.56
CA VAL A 398 -29.01 9.41 -29.03
C VAL A 398 -29.99 8.25 -29.01
N ASP A 399 -30.02 7.49 -30.10
CA ASP A 399 -30.82 6.27 -30.22
C ASP A 399 -30.15 5.12 -29.46
N ASN A 400 -30.91 4.39 -28.63
CA ASN A 400 -30.42 3.31 -27.76
C ASN A 400 -29.20 3.71 -26.88
N PRO A 401 -29.42 4.54 -25.84
CA PRO A 401 -28.37 5.06 -24.95
C PRO A 401 -27.48 3.99 -24.31
N GLU A 402 -28.01 2.78 -24.09
CA GLU A 402 -27.27 1.63 -23.54
C GLU A 402 -26.08 1.19 -24.41
N ASN A 403 -26.09 1.53 -25.70
CA ASN A 403 -24.99 1.22 -26.63
C ASN A 403 -23.89 2.29 -26.65
N HIS A 404 -24.01 3.34 -25.85
CA HIS A 404 -23.08 4.46 -25.83
C HIS A 404 -22.40 4.60 -24.47
N GLU A 405 -21.08 4.43 -24.45
CA GLU A 405 -20.28 4.43 -23.21
C GLU A 405 -20.24 5.78 -22.47
N ASN A 406 -20.57 6.89 -23.15
CA ASN A 406 -20.45 8.23 -22.58
C ASN A 406 -21.64 9.12 -22.97
N VAL A 407 -22.81 8.81 -22.42
CA VAL A 407 -24.03 9.62 -22.52
C VAL A 407 -24.27 10.35 -21.20
N PHE A 408 -24.86 11.54 -21.24
CA PHE A 408 -25.23 12.30 -20.05
C PHE A 408 -26.74 12.50 -19.94
N ASP A 409 -27.30 12.19 -18.77
CA ASP A 409 -28.70 12.44 -18.44
C ASP A 409 -28.81 13.68 -17.53
N PRO A 410 -29.31 14.82 -18.02
CA PRO A 410 -29.52 16.01 -17.18
C PRO A 410 -30.52 15.78 -16.04
N SER A 411 -31.50 14.88 -16.24
CA SER A 411 -32.59 14.67 -15.29
C SER A 411 -32.11 14.01 -13.99
N GLU A 412 -31.05 13.20 -14.06
CA GLU A 412 -30.39 12.60 -12.89
C GLU A 412 -29.93 13.67 -11.89
N PHE A 413 -29.58 14.86 -12.39
CA PHE A 413 -29.06 16.00 -11.61
C PHE A 413 -30.11 17.11 -11.37
N GLY A 414 -31.36 16.90 -11.78
CA GLY A 414 -32.39 17.94 -11.71
C GLY A 414 -32.09 19.13 -12.63
N LEU A 415 -31.41 18.88 -13.75
CA LEU A 415 -31.11 19.85 -14.79
C LEU A 415 -32.03 19.64 -16.00
N THR A 416 -32.22 20.70 -16.76
CA THR A 416 -32.85 20.66 -18.09
C THR A 416 -31.80 20.87 -19.18
N PRO A 417 -31.99 20.37 -20.42
CA PRO A 417 -31.04 20.57 -21.51
C PRO A 417 -30.67 22.04 -21.76
N GLY A 418 -31.63 22.96 -21.62
CA GLY A 418 -31.38 24.41 -21.78
C GLY A 418 -30.41 24.98 -20.74
N GLN A 419 -30.29 24.36 -19.55
CA GLN A 419 -29.30 24.76 -18.54
C GLN A 419 -27.87 24.33 -18.90
N LEU A 420 -27.69 23.52 -19.96
CA LEU A 420 -26.39 23.08 -20.45
C LEU A 420 -25.84 23.96 -21.60
N GLU A 421 -26.65 24.88 -22.12
CA GLU A 421 -26.26 25.76 -23.23
C GLU A 421 -25.28 26.85 -22.77
N ASP A 422 -25.56 27.50 -21.63
CA ASP A 422 -24.79 28.63 -21.10
C ASP A 422 -24.05 28.29 -19.78
N ILE A 423 -23.18 27.29 -19.82
CA ILE A 423 -22.40 26.85 -18.64
C ILE A 423 -21.20 27.78 -18.40
N ASN A 424 -21.15 28.43 -17.23
CA ASN A 424 -20.03 29.30 -16.84
C ASN A 424 -18.80 28.54 -16.27
N ILE A 425 -18.90 27.22 -16.14
CA ILE A 425 -17.81 26.35 -15.66
C ILE A 425 -16.88 25.98 -16.83
N LYS A 426 -15.57 26.07 -16.61
CA LYS A 426 -14.54 25.67 -17.57
C LYS A 426 -13.71 24.54 -16.99
N ASP A 427 -13.27 23.60 -17.82
CA ASP A 427 -12.27 22.61 -17.39
C ASP A 427 -10.90 22.96 -17.96
N LYS A 428 -9.92 23.08 -17.07
CA LYS A 428 -8.50 23.23 -17.37
C LYS A 428 -7.74 22.25 -16.48
N ASP A 429 -6.56 21.84 -16.92
CA ASP A 429 -5.71 21.01 -16.08
C ASP A 429 -5.33 21.77 -14.80
N PRO A 430 -5.70 21.30 -13.60
CA PRO A 430 -5.36 21.99 -12.36
C PRO A 430 -3.86 22.13 -12.13
N GLU A 431 -3.02 21.29 -12.74
CA GLU A 431 -1.57 21.40 -12.65
C GLU A 431 -1.01 22.57 -13.48
N SER A 432 -1.76 23.06 -14.47
CA SER A 432 -1.38 24.21 -15.31
C SER A 432 -1.73 25.57 -14.71
N LEU A 433 -2.40 25.59 -13.56
CA LEU A 433 -2.86 26.80 -12.89
C LEU A 433 -1.95 27.11 -11.69
N ASP A 434 -1.75 28.39 -11.40
CA ASP A 434 -0.96 28.83 -10.25
C ASP A 434 -1.85 29.15 -9.04
N SER A 435 -3.03 29.74 -9.26
CA SER A 435 -3.96 30.12 -8.20
C SER A 435 -4.77 28.93 -7.67
N TRP A 436 -4.90 28.83 -6.34
CA TRP A 436 -5.80 27.85 -5.69
C TRP A 436 -7.26 28.12 -6.02
N GLU A 437 -7.62 29.40 -6.14
CA GLU A 437 -8.97 29.86 -6.47
C GLU A 437 -9.37 29.35 -7.86
N GLU A 438 -8.53 29.62 -8.87
CA GLU A 438 -8.75 29.16 -10.25
C GLU A 438 -8.82 27.63 -10.35
N LYS A 439 -7.99 26.91 -9.58
CA LYS A 439 -8.06 25.44 -9.50
C LYS A 439 -9.41 24.98 -8.96
N SER A 440 -9.92 25.66 -7.93
CA SER A 440 -11.19 25.34 -7.27
C SER A 440 -12.39 25.50 -8.21
N GLU A 441 -12.29 26.41 -9.17
CA GLU A 441 -13.32 26.74 -10.16
C GLU A 441 -13.31 25.84 -11.41
N THR A 442 -12.29 24.99 -11.58
CA THR A 442 -12.29 24.00 -12.67
C THR A 442 -13.47 23.03 -12.54
N ALA A 443 -13.96 22.51 -13.67
CA ALA A 443 -15.08 21.56 -13.68
C ALA A 443 -14.83 20.33 -12.79
N LEU A 444 -13.60 19.82 -12.76
CA LEU A 444 -13.19 18.74 -11.84
C LEU A 444 -13.42 19.11 -10.37
N PHE A 445 -12.98 20.29 -9.94
CA PHE A 445 -13.09 20.70 -8.53
C PHE A 445 -14.49 21.17 -8.17
N VAL A 446 -15.22 21.86 -9.06
CA VAL A 446 -16.65 22.18 -8.83
C VAL A 446 -17.46 20.92 -8.59
N LYS A 447 -17.31 19.90 -9.44
CA LYS A 447 -17.94 18.59 -9.24
C LYS A 447 -17.55 17.97 -7.88
N LYS A 448 -16.26 17.95 -7.55
CA LYS A 448 -15.75 17.35 -6.30
C LYS A 448 -16.29 18.09 -5.07
N ARG A 449 -16.29 19.43 -5.07
CA ARG A 449 -16.80 20.26 -3.98
C ARG A 449 -18.30 20.04 -3.79
N ALA A 450 -19.08 20.11 -4.87
CA ALA A 450 -20.52 19.92 -4.83
C ALA A 450 -20.92 18.52 -4.33
N HIS A 451 -20.27 17.47 -4.83
CA HIS A 451 -20.49 16.10 -4.36
C HIS A 451 -20.11 15.92 -2.88
N ASN A 452 -18.97 16.48 -2.47
CA ASN A 452 -18.49 16.37 -1.09
C ASN A 452 -19.43 17.11 -0.11
N LEU A 453 -19.85 18.33 -0.45
CA LEU A 453 -20.78 19.11 0.39
C LEU A 453 -22.14 18.42 0.54
N GLN A 454 -22.72 17.83 -0.53
CA GLN A 454 -23.96 17.05 -0.40
C GLN A 454 -23.81 15.94 0.65
N LYS A 455 -22.69 15.20 0.60
CA LYS A 455 -22.44 14.14 1.57
C LYS A 455 -22.31 14.68 3.00
N LEU A 456 -21.55 15.75 3.19
CA LEU A 456 -21.28 16.34 4.50
C LEU A 456 -22.54 16.97 5.11
N LEU A 457 -23.31 17.73 4.34
CA LEU A 457 -24.56 18.36 4.80
C LEU A 457 -25.60 17.31 5.22
N ARG A 458 -25.74 16.22 4.45
CA ARG A 458 -26.67 15.12 4.78
C ARG A 458 -26.30 14.47 6.10
N ASP A 459 -25.02 14.27 6.34
CA ASP A 459 -24.56 13.61 7.56
C ASP A 459 -24.56 14.60 8.74
N ARG A 460 -24.37 15.91 8.50
CA ARG A 460 -24.59 16.99 9.48
C ARG A 460 -26.04 17.09 9.94
N GLU A 461 -26.99 17.03 9.01
CA GLU A 461 -28.43 17.02 9.29
C GLU A 461 -28.78 15.93 10.33
N TYR A 462 -28.20 14.73 10.18
CA TYR A 462 -28.40 13.65 11.15
C TYR A 462 -27.91 14.03 12.57
N PHE A 463 -26.73 14.64 12.69
CA PHE A 463 -26.20 15.10 13.98
C PHE A 463 -27.09 16.18 14.61
N LEU A 464 -27.59 17.13 13.81
CA LEU A 464 -28.50 18.18 14.28
C LEU A 464 -29.87 17.64 14.71
N GLU A 465 -30.41 16.64 14.00
CA GLU A 465 -31.68 15.99 14.35
C GLU A 465 -31.59 15.14 15.63
N ASN A 466 -30.40 14.64 15.98
CA ASN A 466 -30.19 13.65 17.04
C ASN A 466 -29.25 14.19 18.14
N ASP A 467 -29.48 15.40 18.61
CA ASP A 467 -28.73 15.99 19.73
C ASP A 467 -29.14 15.39 21.08
N ILE A 468 -28.72 14.15 21.33
CA ILE A 468 -28.95 13.41 22.58
C ILE A 468 -27.90 13.88 23.60
N GLU A 469 -28.28 14.31 24.81
CA GLU A 469 -27.30 14.79 25.82
C GLU A 469 -26.28 13.71 26.24
N ASP A 470 -26.67 12.43 26.23
CA ASP A 470 -25.82 11.31 26.63
C ASP A 470 -25.00 10.77 25.44
N ASP A 471 -23.67 10.89 25.54
CA ASP A 471 -22.73 10.53 24.47
C ASP A 471 -22.77 9.04 24.11
N GLN A 472 -22.85 8.16 25.12
CA GLN A 472 -22.92 6.72 24.87
C GLN A 472 -24.20 6.37 24.11
N LYS A 473 -25.34 6.88 24.57
CA LYS A 473 -26.64 6.64 23.94
C LYS A 473 -26.70 7.21 22.53
N PHE A 474 -26.07 8.36 22.30
CA PHE A 474 -25.93 8.91 20.96
C PHE A 474 -25.20 7.94 20.02
N ILE A 475 -24.05 7.40 20.43
CA ILE A 475 -23.27 6.46 19.63
C ILE A 475 -24.03 5.16 19.41
N GLU A 476 -24.65 4.59 20.45
CA GLU A 476 -25.44 3.36 20.35
C GLU A 476 -26.62 3.52 19.37
N THR A 477 -27.42 4.58 19.54
CA THR A 477 -28.56 4.88 18.65
C THR A 477 -28.10 5.11 17.21
N SER A 478 -26.93 5.74 17.04
CA SER A 478 -26.34 5.95 15.72
C SER A 478 -25.97 4.62 15.05
N LEU A 479 -25.36 3.69 15.78
CA LEU A 479 -24.98 2.36 15.27
C LEU A 479 -26.18 1.46 14.95
N GLU A 480 -27.33 1.67 15.58
CA GLU A 480 -28.55 0.89 15.34
C GLU A 480 -29.33 1.34 14.09
N SER A 481 -29.02 2.52 13.53
CA SER A 481 -29.74 3.09 12.38
C SER A 481 -28.85 3.23 11.14
N ASP A 482 -29.39 2.90 9.96
CA ASP A 482 -28.65 3.04 8.69
C ASP A 482 -28.21 4.48 8.41
N ARG A 483 -29.02 5.49 8.83
CA ARG A 483 -28.66 6.91 8.70
C ARG A 483 -27.50 7.27 9.63
N GLY A 484 -27.56 6.86 10.89
CA GLY A 484 -26.53 7.16 11.89
C GLY A 484 -25.21 6.44 11.64
N GLU A 485 -25.25 5.15 11.31
CA GLU A 485 -24.04 4.38 11.02
C GLU A 485 -23.30 4.97 9.81
N ARG A 486 -24.06 5.41 8.80
CA ARG A 486 -23.51 6.13 7.64
C ARG A 486 -22.90 7.48 8.03
N ALA A 487 -23.57 8.26 8.88
CA ALA A 487 -23.06 9.55 9.34
C ALA A 487 -21.74 9.40 10.12
N LEU A 488 -21.69 8.47 11.07
CA LEU A 488 -20.45 8.10 11.78
C LEU A 488 -19.36 7.65 10.81
N ARG A 489 -19.68 6.79 9.85
CA ARG A 489 -18.73 6.30 8.86
C ARG A 489 -18.18 7.42 7.99
N THR A 490 -19.00 8.41 7.64
CA THR A 490 -18.55 9.60 6.93
C THR A 490 -17.61 10.42 7.79
N ALA A 491 -17.98 10.74 9.03
CA ALA A 491 -17.16 11.53 9.93
C ALA A 491 -15.80 10.87 10.19
N LEU A 492 -15.76 9.58 10.51
CA LEU A 492 -14.53 8.80 10.66
C LEU A 492 -13.65 8.83 9.40
N LYS A 493 -14.27 8.79 8.21
CA LYS A 493 -13.55 8.92 6.93
C LYS A 493 -12.96 10.32 6.76
N GLU A 494 -13.64 11.38 7.21
CA GLU A 494 -13.12 12.74 7.15
C GLU A 494 -11.97 12.96 8.15
N ILE A 495 -12.09 12.46 9.38
CA ILE A 495 -11.00 12.43 10.38
C ILE A 495 -9.75 11.81 9.75
N LYS A 496 -9.91 10.60 9.22
CA LYS A 496 -8.83 9.85 8.57
C LYS A 496 -8.19 10.63 7.42
N LYS A 497 -8.97 11.24 6.51
CA LYS A 497 -8.44 12.00 5.36
C LYS A 497 -7.54 13.16 5.79
N ARG A 498 -7.84 13.81 6.91
CA ARG A 498 -7.03 14.91 7.43
C ARG A 498 -5.66 14.43 7.89
N ARG A 499 -5.66 13.41 8.77
CA ARG A 499 -4.47 12.98 9.51
C ARG A 499 -3.65 11.90 8.82
N VAL A 500 -4.22 11.00 8.01
CA VAL A 500 -3.46 9.90 7.35
C VAL A 500 -2.31 10.37 6.45
N GLY A 501 -2.45 11.55 5.84
CA GLY A 501 -1.44 12.09 4.93
C GLY A 501 -0.38 12.98 5.59
N ALA A 502 -0.43 13.13 6.93
CA ALA A 502 0.47 14.05 7.64
C ALA A 502 0.86 13.62 9.06
N GLY A 503 -0.03 12.92 9.77
CA GLY A 503 0.17 12.39 11.11
C GLY A 503 0.91 11.05 11.17
N MET A 504 1.11 10.41 10.02
CA MET A 504 1.64 9.04 9.96
C MET A 504 2.33 8.74 8.64
N MET A 505 3.23 7.76 8.66
CA MET A 505 3.97 7.29 7.48
C MET A 505 4.06 5.76 7.44
N ASN A 506 4.24 5.21 6.25
CA ASN A 506 4.52 3.81 6.03
C ASN A 506 6.01 3.55 5.93
N ILE A 507 6.51 2.58 6.69
CA ILE A 507 7.84 2.04 6.47
C ILE A 507 7.75 1.12 5.25
N GLN A 508 8.12 1.66 4.10
CA GLN A 508 8.01 0.98 2.81
C GLN A 508 9.23 0.08 2.53
N VAL A 509 10.41 0.52 2.98
CA VAL A 509 11.68 -0.19 2.84
C VAL A 509 12.32 -0.20 4.23
N CYS A 510 12.78 -1.36 4.68
CA CYS A 510 13.48 -1.52 5.95
C CYS A 510 14.17 -2.87 5.98
N GLY A 511 15.49 -2.87 6.16
CA GLY A 511 16.28 -4.10 6.14
C GLY A 511 17.77 -3.82 6.20
N ALA A 512 18.52 -4.83 6.62
CA ALA A 512 19.98 -4.78 6.62
C ALA A 512 20.55 -5.07 5.24
N ILE A 513 21.76 -4.56 5.01
CA ILE A 513 22.64 -4.98 3.95
C ILE A 513 23.64 -6.01 4.53
N PRO A 514 23.90 -7.13 3.83
CA PRO A 514 24.94 -8.07 4.24
C PRO A 514 26.33 -7.42 4.34
N PRO A 515 27.18 -7.87 5.27
CA PRO A 515 27.02 -8.99 6.21
C PRO A 515 26.29 -8.64 7.54
N TYR A 516 25.82 -7.40 7.72
CA TYR A 516 25.20 -6.97 8.98
C TYR A 516 23.87 -7.67 9.31
N ASN A 517 23.23 -8.32 8.33
CA ASN A 517 22.04 -9.16 8.55
C ASN A 517 22.31 -10.29 9.57
N HIS A 518 23.51 -10.86 9.62
CA HIS A 518 23.88 -11.95 10.52
C HIS A 518 23.89 -11.53 12.00
N ILE A 519 24.24 -10.25 12.27
CA ILE A 519 24.13 -9.63 13.60
C ILE A 519 22.82 -8.85 13.81
N LEU A 520 21.81 -9.10 12.99
CA LEU A 520 20.48 -8.50 13.09
C LEU A 520 20.46 -6.98 12.88
N GLY A 521 21.27 -6.47 11.96
CA GLY A 521 21.23 -5.07 11.51
C GLY A 521 19.85 -4.64 10.99
N GLY A 522 19.03 -5.59 10.53
CA GLY A 522 17.64 -5.30 10.19
C GLY A 522 16.87 -4.72 11.38
N LYS A 523 17.01 -5.31 12.57
CA LYS A 523 16.35 -4.80 13.78
C LYS A 523 16.82 -3.40 14.15
N LEU A 524 18.11 -3.13 13.99
CA LEU A 524 18.67 -1.79 14.16
C LEU A 524 18.00 -0.79 13.22
N VAL A 525 17.84 -1.11 11.94
CA VAL A 525 17.19 -0.23 10.96
C VAL A 525 15.75 0.08 11.36
N ALA A 526 14.99 -0.93 11.78
CA ALA A 526 13.63 -0.73 12.28
C ALA A 526 13.60 0.17 13.53
N MET A 527 14.46 -0.10 14.50
CA MET A 527 14.58 0.70 15.72
C MET A 527 15.03 2.14 15.42
N ALA A 528 15.95 2.35 14.47
CA ALA A 528 16.46 3.66 14.11
C ALA A 528 15.35 4.58 13.57
N LEU A 529 14.38 4.02 12.83
CA LEU A 529 13.23 4.76 12.27
C LEU A 529 12.28 5.33 13.33
N THR A 530 12.31 4.80 14.56
CA THR A 530 11.49 5.30 15.66
C THR A 530 12.21 6.35 16.51
N GLY A 531 13.42 6.75 16.10
CA GLY A 531 14.28 7.64 16.86
C GLY A 531 14.08 9.11 16.56
N PRO A 532 14.60 9.99 17.44
CA PRO A 532 14.36 11.42 17.39
C PRO A 532 14.92 12.10 16.14
N LYS A 533 16.07 11.66 15.61
CA LYS A 533 16.62 12.22 14.36
C LYS A 533 15.68 12.00 13.17
N VAL A 534 15.05 10.83 13.09
CA VAL A 534 14.11 10.51 12.00
C VAL A 534 12.82 11.31 12.13
N ILE A 535 12.30 11.45 13.36
CA ILE A 535 11.09 12.22 13.63
C ILE A 535 11.32 13.72 13.35
N ASN A 536 12.42 14.30 13.85
CA ASN A 536 12.77 15.71 13.58
C ASN A 536 12.95 15.97 12.09
N HIS A 537 13.67 15.09 11.39
CA HIS A 537 13.86 15.23 9.94
C HIS A 537 12.53 15.25 9.18
N TYR A 538 11.55 14.44 9.59
CA TYR A 538 10.21 14.48 9.01
C TYR A 538 9.52 15.83 9.24
N ARG A 539 9.57 16.34 10.47
CA ARG A 539 8.96 17.64 10.83
C ARG A 539 9.57 18.76 10.01
N GLU A 540 10.90 18.85 9.97
CA GLU A 540 11.65 19.86 9.23
C GLU A 540 11.35 19.79 7.73
N LYS A 541 11.43 18.61 7.12
CA LYS A 541 11.21 18.43 5.68
C LYS A 541 9.82 18.84 5.23
N TYR A 542 8.81 18.63 6.08
CA TYR A 542 7.42 18.92 5.74
C TYR A 542 6.86 20.16 6.45
N GLU A 543 7.67 20.94 7.16
CA GLU A 543 7.22 22.17 7.78
C GLU A 543 6.62 23.12 6.72
N GLY A 544 5.46 23.71 7.04
CA GLY A 544 4.77 24.62 6.12
C GLY A 544 4.26 23.99 4.82
N TYR A 545 4.30 22.66 4.65
CA TYR A 545 3.86 21.99 3.43
C TYR A 545 2.38 22.26 3.12
N LYS A 546 2.14 22.86 1.93
CA LYS A 546 0.79 23.18 1.43
C LYS A 546 0.20 21.99 0.67
N SER A 547 -0.92 21.46 1.16
CA SER A 547 -1.59 20.32 0.52
C SER A 547 -2.27 20.73 -0.79
N LYS A 548 -1.77 20.25 -1.94
CA LYS A 548 -2.33 20.60 -3.25
C LYS A 548 -3.83 20.35 -3.36
N ILE A 549 -4.29 19.13 -3.03
CA ILE A 549 -5.70 18.75 -3.15
C ILE A 549 -6.57 19.55 -2.18
N ALA A 550 -6.17 19.62 -0.91
CA ALA A 550 -6.98 20.30 0.10
C ALA A 550 -7.05 21.81 -0.19
N SER A 551 -5.94 22.41 -0.65
CA SER A 551 -5.92 23.83 -1.04
C SER A 551 -6.81 24.10 -2.26
N SER A 552 -6.85 23.21 -3.25
CA SER A 552 -7.78 23.34 -4.39
C SER A 552 -9.25 23.13 -4.00
N MET A 553 -9.54 22.30 -3.00
CA MET A 553 -10.90 22.17 -2.45
C MET A 553 -11.36 23.43 -1.70
N LYS A 554 -10.45 24.12 -1.01
CA LYS A 554 -10.74 25.34 -0.23
C LYS A 554 -10.61 26.63 -1.03
N GLY A 555 -9.89 26.62 -2.15
CA GLY A 555 -9.58 27.82 -2.93
C GLY A 555 -8.44 28.67 -2.33
N GLU A 556 -7.80 28.21 -1.25
CA GLU A 556 -6.74 28.91 -0.53
C GLU A 556 -5.74 27.91 0.07
N PRO A 557 -4.50 28.31 0.44
CA PRO A 557 -3.49 27.35 0.88
C PRO A 557 -3.85 26.70 2.23
N ILE A 558 -3.93 25.37 2.25
CA ILE A 558 -4.05 24.56 3.49
C ILE A 558 -2.68 23.99 3.85
N ILE A 559 -2.19 24.38 5.04
CA ILE A 559 -1.02 23.78 5.67
C ILE A 559 -1.50 22.68 6.62
N LYS A 560 -0.94 21.48 6.48
CA LYS A 560 -1.25 20.36 7.37
C LYS A 560 -0.34 20.38 8.60
N ASN A 561 -0.88 19.95 9.73
CA ASN A 561 -0.10 19.63 10.93
C ASN A 561 0.76 18.38 10.65
N ASN A 562 2.08 18.53 10.61
CA ASN A 562 3.05 17.54 10.11
C ASN A 562 3.85 16.89 11.25
N GLU A 563 3.17 16.55 12.34
CA GLU A 563 3.72 15.72 13.40
C GLU A 563 3.65 14.23 13.04
N LEU A 564 4.77 13.52 13.07
CA LEU A 564 4.82 12.09 12.80
C LEU A 564 4.53 11.30 14.09
N VAL A 565 3.30 10.85 14.33
CA VAL A 565 2.94 10.18 15.60
C VAL A 565 2.81 8.66 15.48
N PHE A 566 2.81 8.14 14.25
CA PHE A 566 2.52 6.73 14.00
C PHE A 566 3.22 6.24 12.73
N LEU A 567 3.80 5.04 12.79
CA LEU A 567 4.26 4.32 11.61
C LEU A 567 3.42 3.04 11.41
N ASP A 568 3.11 2.73 10.16
CA ASP A 568 2.65 1.39 9.77
C ASP A 568 3.67 0.70 8.88
N THR A 569 3.65 -0.63 8.86
CA THR A 569 4.40 -1.40 7.87
C THR A 569 3.77 -2.76 7.62
N THR A 570 4.19 -3.40 6.55
CA THR A 570 3.85 -4.77 6.24
C THR A 570 5.11 -5.62 6.23
N GLY A 571 5.06 -6.80 6.82
CA GLY A 571 6.07 -7.82 6.61
C GLY A 571 6.15 -8.27 5.15
N LEU A 572 7.19 -9.04 4.81
CA LEU A 572 7.32 -9.62 3.48
C LEU A 572 6.38 -10.82 3.29
N PHE A 573 6.12 -11.55 4.37
CA PHE A 573 5.43 -12.85 4.39
C PHE A 573 4.22 -12.83 5.35
N GLN A 574 3.33 -13.82 5.22
CA GLN A 574 2.21 -14.01 6.13
C GLN A 574 2.56 -14.65 7.49
N VAL A 575 3.78 -15.17 7.65
CA VAL A 575 4.23 -15.92 8.85
C VAL A 575 5.50 -15.31 9.45
N GLY A 576 5.31 -14.55 10.53
CA GLY A 576 6.38 -13.94 11.32
C GLY A 576 7.22 -12.92 10.55
N SER A 577 7.86 -12.02 11.28
CA SER A 577 8.82 -11.07 10.72
C SER A 577 10.10 -11.10 11.55
N ALA A 578 11.13 -11.77 11.04
CA ALA A 578 12.46 -11.74 11.67
C ALA A 578 12.94 -10.29 11.88
N GLN A 579 12.50 -9.38 11.01
CA GLN A 579 12.75 -7.95 11.03
C GLN A 579 12.02 -7.26 12.21
N TYR A 580 10.68 -7.31 12.25
CA TYR A 580 9.86 -6.49 13.16
C TYR A 580 9.53 -7.18 14.49
N ASP A 581 9.51 -8.50 14.54
CA ASP A 581 9.11 -9.22 15.75
C ASP A 581 10.05 -8.93 16.92
N ARG A 582 9.48 -8.64 18.10
CA ARG A 582 10.21 -8.36 19.34
C ARG A 582 11.09 -7.11 19.28
N VAL A 583 10.88 -6.23 18.31
CA VAL A 583 11.49 -4.89 18.30
C VAL A 583 10.79 -4.03 19.35
N ARG A 584 11.58 -3.56 20.31
CA ARG A 584 11.16 -2.70 21.42
C ARG A 584 12.27 -1.69 21.65
N VAL A 585 11.90 -0.41 21.68
CA VAL A 585 12.81 0.70 21.92
C VAL A 585 12.41 1.32 23.27
N PRO A 586 13.23 1.19 24.32
CA PRO A 586 13.00 1.90 25.56
C PRO A 586 13.21 3.40 25.33
N THR A 587 12.39 4.23 25.98
CA THR A 587 12.42 5.69 25.84
C THR A 587 12.14 6.31 27.21
N PRO A 588 12.51 7.59 27.45
CA PRO A 588 12.14 8.28 28.69
C PRO A 588 10.63 8.33 28.94
N GLY A 589 9.81 8.49 27.88
CA GLY A 589 8.35 8.55 27.97
C GLY A 589 7.63 7.20 28.01
N GLY A 590 8.36 6.07 27.99
CA GLY A 590 7.77 4.73 27.94
C GLY A 590 8.54 3.79 27.00
N LYS A 591 7.85 3.21 26.02
CA LYS A 591 8.46 2.30 25.05
C LYS A 591 7.74 2.35 23.71
N ILE A 592 8.50 2.21 22.63
CA ILE A 592 7.99 2.05 21.28
C ILE A 592 8.12 0.58 20.89
N GLU A 593 7.04 -0.03 20.38
CA GLU A 593 7.03 -1.43 19.98
C GLU A 593 6.39 -1.60 18.60
N TYR A 594 6.83 -2.60 17.86
CA TYR A 594 6.18 -3.04 16.63
C TYR A 594 5.08 -4.04 17.00
N GLU A 595 3.84 -3.59 17.00
CA GLU A 595 2.67 -4.40 17.35
C GLU A 595 2.10 -5.06 16.08
N GLU A 596 2.01 -6.40 16.07
CA GLU A 596 1.28 -7.10 15.03
C GLU A 596 -0.23 -6.89 15.22
N ILE A 597 -0.87 -6.25 14.23
CA ILE A 597 -2.29 -5.84 14.31
C ILE A 597 -3.20 -6.59 13.34
N GLY A 598 -2.65 -7.46 12.49
CA GLY A 598 -3.42 -8.29 11.58
C GLY A 598 -2.68 -8.61 10.29
N LYS A 599 -3.42 -9.03 9.25
CA LYS A 599 -2.88 -9.38 7.93
C LYS A 599 -3.61 -8.64 6.81
N THR A 600 -2.92 -8.40 5.69
CA THR A 600 -3.55 -7.89 4.46
C THR A 600 -4.41 -8.96 3.81
N SER A 601 -5.31 -8.58 2.89
CA SER A 601 -6.12 -9.54 2.12
C SER A 601 -5.45 -10.08 0.84
N GLY A 602 -4.21 -9.67 0.53
CA GLY A 602 -3.45 -10.22 -0.61
C GLY A 602 -3.84 -9.65 -1.97
N TYR A 603 -4.17 -8.36 -2.06
CA TYR A 603 -4.42 -7.67 -3.34
C TYR A 603 -3.19 -6.92 -3.83
N GLY A 604 -2.88 -7.04 -5.12
CA GLY A 604 -1.70 -6.41 -5.69
C GLY A 604 -1.61 -6.59 -7.20
N SER A 605 -0.48 -6.15 -7.75
CA SER A 605 -0.15 -6.30 -9.18
C SER A 605 1.09 -7.17 -9.42
N VAL A 606 1.54 -7.88 -8.39
CA VAL A 606 2.83 -8.59 -8.38
C VAL A 606 2.79 -9.85 -9.23
N GLN A 607 1.62 -10.46 -9.35
CA GLN A 607 1.39 -11.64 -10.18
C GLN A 607 1.45 -11.32 -11.68
N PHE A 608 1.05 -10.11 -12.09
CA PHE A 608 1.05 -9.72 -13.49
C PHE A 608 2.38 -9.06 -13.87
N GLY A 609 3.18 -9.76 -14.66
CA GLY A 609 4.47 -9.33 -15.18
C GLY A 609 4.36 -8.19 -16.21
N PRO A 610 5.50 -7.58 -16.63
CA PRO A 610 5.49 -6.49 -17.61
C PRO A 610 4.78 -6.81 -18.93
N SER A 611 4.94 -8.02 -19.47
CA SER A 611 4.28 -8.44 -20.72
C SER A 611 2.76 -8.44 -20.57
N ALA A 612 2.21 -9.16 -19.59
CA ALA A 612 0.77 -9.13 -19.28
C ALA A 612 0.25 -7.70 -19.06
N ARG A 613 0.94 -6.90 -18.25
CA ARG A 613 0.57 -5.49 -17.98
C ARG A 613 0.54 -4.64 -19.25
N LYS A 614 1.53 -4.81 -20.15
CA LYS A 614 1.60 -4.12 -21.44
C LYS A 614 0.43 -4.52 -22.34
N ARG A 615 0.13 -5.82 -22.45
CA ARG A 615 -0.98 -6.31 -23.29
C ARG A 615 -2.34 -5.85 -22.76
N LEU A 616 -2.58 -5.93 -21.46
CA LEU A 616 -3.82 -5.43 -20.82
C LEU A 616 -4.01 -3.92 -21.03
N ALA A 617 -2.92 -3.14 -20.97
CA ALA A 617 -2.96 -1.72 -21.29
C ALA A 617 -3.29 -1.48 -22.78
N GLN A 618 -2.70 -2.24 -23.71
CA GLN A 618 -3.01 -2.16 -25.14
C GLN A 618 -4.49 -2.47 -25.43
N VAL A 619 -5.04 -3.51 -24.82
CA VAL A 619 -6.47 -3.85 -24.94
C VAL A 619 -7.35 -2.70 -24.48
N THR A 620 -7.02 -2.10 -23.34
CA THR A 620 -7.76 -0.94 -22.81
C THR A 620 -7.69 0.25 -23.77
N GLU A 621 -6.52 0.55 -24.31
CA GLU A 621 -6.34 1.64 -25.28
C GLU A 621 -7.15 1.44 -26.57
N MET A 622 -7.24 0.18 -27.04
CA MET A 622 -7.97 -0.21 -28.24
C MET A 622 -9.49 -0.07 -28.07
N LEU A 623 -10.03 -0.56 -26.95
CA LEU A 623 -11.47 -0.61 -26.72
C LEU A 623 -12.05 0.72 -26.24
N GLU A 624 -11.30 1.47 -25.42
CA GLU A 624 -11.80 2.71 -24.78
C GLU A 624 -11.32 4.00 -25.49
N ASN A 625 -10.70 3.85 -26.66
CA ASN A 625 -10.43 4.93 -27.59
C ASN A 625 -9.65 6.12 -26.97
N ARG A 626 -8.42 5.92 -26.46
CA ARG A 626 -7.49 6.93 -25.84
C ARG A 626 -8.06 7.91 -24.79
N LYS A 627 -9.37 7.88 -24.49
CA LYS A 627 -10.06 8.95 -23.74
C LYS A 627 -10.25 8.61 -22.27
N ALA A 628 -10.21 7.34 -21.88
CA ALA A 628 -10.73 6.91 -20.59
C ALA A 628 -9.73 6.94 -19.41
N VAL A 629 -8.41 6.91 -19.65
CA VAL A 629 -7.42 6.96 -18.55
C VAL A 629 -6.25 7.87 -18.91
N LYS A 630 -6.46 9.19 -18.84
CA LYS A 630 -5.36 10.15 -19.04
C LYS A 630 -4.37 10.16 -17.86
N GLY A 631 -4.58 9.34 -16.83
CA GLY A 631 -3.70 9.31 -15.65
C GLY A 631 -3.64 10.67 -14.97
N ARG A 632 -4.69 11.49 -15.15
CA ARG A 632 -4.72 12.87 -14.68
C ARG A 632 -4.73 12.90 -13.16
N PHE A 633 -4.15 13.98 -12.62
CA PHE A 633 -4.13 14.24 -11.20
C PHE A 633 -5.56 14.19 -10.61
N GLY A 634 -5.78 13.29 -9.65
CA GLY A 634 -7.05 13.18 -8.92
C GLY A 634 -8.09 12.19 -9.48
N GLU A 635 -7.72 11.29 -10.39
CA GLU A 635 -8.59 10.21 -10.91
C GLU A 635 -8.73 8.99 -9.96
N GLY A 636 -7.87 8.81 -8.95
CA GLY A 636 -7.95 7.69 -7.99
C GLY A 636 -6.59 7.15 -7.53
N ILE A 637 -6.61 6.21 -6.56
CA ILE A 637 -5.40 5.58 -5.96
C ILE A 637 -4.90 4.44 -6.86
N ALA A 638 -3.58 4.17 -6.85
CA ALA A 638 -2.92 3.05 -7.53
C ALA A 638 -3.26 2.89 -9.03
N PRO A 639 -2.80 3.81 -9.90
CA PRO A 639 -3.07 3.77 -11.35
C PRO A 639 -2.74 2.44 -12.03
N LYS A 640 -1.67 1.75 -11.57
CA LYS A 640 -1.24 0.45 -12.09
C LYS A 640 -2.31 -0.64 -11.91
N MET A 641 -2.83 -0.83 -10.70
CA MET A 641 -3.88 -1.82 -10.43
C MET A 641 -5.16 -1.51 -11.20
N ARG A 642 -5.53 -0.21 -11.31
CA ARG A 642 -6.72 0.19 -12.09
C ARG A 642 -6.59 -0.16 -13.56
N LYS A 643 -5.42 0.08 -14.17
CA LYS A 643 -5.16 -0.30 -15.57
C LYS A 643 -5.25 -1.81 -15.78
N ILE A 644 -4.70 -2.60 -14.86
CA ILE A 644 -4.76 -4.07 -14.93
C ILE A 644 -6.20 -4.55 -14.80
N ARG A 645 -6.91 -4.13 -13.74
CA ARG A 645 -8.33 -4.45 -13.52
C ARG A 645 -9.15 -4.12 -14.75
N ARG A 646 -8.97 -2.91 -15.28
CA ARG A 646 -9.70 -2.44 -16.45
C ARG A 646 -9.41 -3.26 -17.70
N GLY A 647 -8.14 -3.62 -17.92
CA GLY A 647 -7.76 -4.52 -19.01
C GLY A 647 -8.39 -5.91 -18.89
N LEU A 648 -8.46 -6.46 -17.68
CA LEU A 648 -9.14 -7.74 -17.41
C LEU A 648 -10.65 -7.64 -17.68
N GLU A 649 -11.30 -6.62 -17.13
CA GLU A 649 -12.74 -6.36 -17.30
C GLU A 649 -13.10 -6.13 -18.79
N ASN A 650 -12.24 -5.45 -19.54
CA ASN A 650 -12.39 -5.24 -20.98
C ASN A 650 -12.27 -6.53 -21.80
N LEU A 651 -11.57 -7.53 -21.27
CA LEU A 651 -11.54 -8.89 -21.82
C LEU A 651 -12.69 -9.75 -21.28
N LYS A 652 -13.61 -9.22 -20.46
CA LYS A 652 -14.62 -9.99 -19.71
C LYS A 652 -14.07 -11.03 -18.73
N LEU A 653 -12.83 -10.83 -18.29
CA LEU A 653 -12.25 -11.58 -17.18
C LEU A 653 -12.59 -10.91 -15.85
N ASP A 654 -12.51 -11.68 -14.76
CA ASP A 654 -12.80 -11.19 -13.43
C ASP A 654 -11.70 -10.22 -12.93
N GLY A 655 -12.09 -8.99 -12.59
CA GLY A 655 -11.19 -7.98 -12.02
C GLY A 655 -10.67 -8.31 -10.61
N GLU A 656 -11.22 -9.35 -9.96
CA GLU A 656 -10.75 -9.90 -8.70
C GLU A 656 -9.55 -10.83 -8.83
N LEU A 657 -9.11 -11.17 -10.05
CA LEU A 657 -7.80 -11.83 -10.31
C LEU A 657 -6.59 -10.98 -9.85
N LEU A 658 -6.82 -9.75 -9.40
CA LEU A 658 -5.84 -8.94 -8.65
C LEU A 658 -5.54 -9.47 -7.24
N LYS A 659 -6.36 -10.38 -6.71
CA LYS A 659 -6.15 -11.03 -5.42
C LYS A 659 -5.17 -12.20 -5.59
N HIS A 660 -3.91 -11.98 -5.28
CA HIS A 660 -2.84 -12.97 -5.44
C HIS A 660 -2.68 -13.90 -4.22
N GLU A 661 -3.59 -13.83 -3.22
CA GLU A 661 -3.61 -14.70 -2.02
C GLU A 661 -2.28 -14.80 -1.25
N SER A 662 -1.43 -13.77 -1.34
CA SER A 662 -0.22 -13.63 -0.52
C SER A 662 -0.43 -12.52 0.52
N PRO A 663 -1.07 -12.84 1.66
CA PRO A 663 -1.28 -11.88 2.72
C PRO A 663 0.04 -11.55 3.43
N ARG A 664 0.14 -10.35 3.99
CA ARG A 664 1.31 -9.87 4.74
C ARG A 664 0.89 -9.47 6.13
N VAL A 665 1.72 -9.79 7.13
CA VAL A 665 1.53 -9.31 8.49
C VAL A 665 1.63 -7.79 8.51
N ILE A 666 0.74 -7.11 9.23
CA ILE A 666 0.71 -5.66 9.38
C ILE A 666 1.18 -5.31 10.78
N TYR A 667 2.10 -4.35 10.87
CA TYR A 667 2.59 -3.81 12.14
C TYR A 667 2.19 -2.35 12.32
N ALA A 668 1.84 -2.00 13.56
CA ALA A 668 1.62 -0.65 14.05
C ALA A 668 2.77 -0.24 14.96
N VAL A 669 3.21 1.01 14.86
CA VAL A 669 4.30 1.56 15.67
C VAL A 669 3.92 2.97 16.14
N PRO A 670 3.27 3.11 17.31
CA PRO A 670 3.01 4.40 17.92
C PRO A 670 4.30 5.09 18.34
N LEU A 671 4.48 6.36 17.98
CA LEU A 671 5.63 7.20 18.37
C LEU A 671 5.27 8.21 19.48
N ALA A 672 3.97 8.34 19.77
CA ALA A 672 3.42 9.17 20.83
C ALA A 672 2.45 8.36 21.69
N SER A 673 2.35 8.72 22.97
CA SER A 673 1.46 8.09 23.94
C SER A 673 -0.03 8.37 23.67
N ASP A 674 -0.34 9.54 23.10
CA ASP A 674 -1.67 10.03 22.74
C ASP A 674 -1.88 10.09 21.21
N PHE A 675 -1.25 9.15 20.49
CA PHE A 675 -1.32 9.11 19.03
C PHE A 675 -2.75 9.01 18.52
N ARG A 676 -3.68 8.37 19.26
CA ARG A 676 -5.09 8.25 18.86
C ARG A 676 -5.77 9.60 18.91
N GLU A 677 -5.63 10.33 20.01
CA GLU A 677 -6.19 11.65 20.22
C GLU A 677 -5.71 12.63 19.14
N PHE A 678 -4.41 12.60 18.82
CA PHE A 678 -3.85 13.37 17.71
C PHE A 678 -4.43 12.94 16.35
N LEU A 679 -4.50 11.64 16.07
CA LEU A 679 -5.04 11.11 14.80
C LEU A 679 -6.56 11.28 14.67
N PHE A 680 -7.28 11.49 15.76
CA PHE A 680 -8.69 11.89 15.78
C PHE A 680 -8.89 13.41 15.68
N GLY A 681 -7.81 14.20 15.79
CA GLY A 681 -7.84 15.65 15.70
C GLY A 681 -8.28 16.35 16.98
N LEU A 682 -8.23 15.66 18.12
CA LEU A 682 -8.55 16.22 19.43
C LEU A 682 -7.37 16.97 20.06
N ARG A 683 -6.17 16.75 19.50
CA ARG A 683 -4.94 17.45 19.86
C ARG A 683 -4.16 17.80 18.60
N ASP A 684 -3.47 18.94 18.65
CA ASP A 684 -2.54 19.38 17.62
C ASP A 684 -1.08 19.23 18.02
N GLU A 685 -0.79 19.03 19.31
CA GLU A 685 0.55 18.76 19.83
C GLU A 685 0.54 17.39 20.49
N PRO A 686 1.25 16.40 19.94
CA PRO A 686 1.30 15.05 20.49
C PRO A 686 2.37 14.88 21.58
N ASN A 687 2.10 14.00 22.54
CA ASN A 687 3.01 13.62 23.62
C ASN A 687 3.90 12.46 23.18
N TYR A 688 5.00 12.81 22.53
CA TYR A 688 6.03 11.87 22.09
C TYR A 688 6.67 11.07 23.21
N PHE A 689 7.09 9.85 22.88
CA PHE A 689 7.89 9.03 23.79
C PHE A 689 9.33 9.56 23.97
N TRP A 690 9.83 10.31 22.99
CA TRP A 690 11.12 11.01 23.03
C TRP A 690 10.94 12.49 23.45
N PRO A 691 11.85 13.05 24.27
CA PRO A 691 11.78 14.44 24.70
C PRO A 691 12.41 15.41 23.69
N PHE A 692 13.31 14.97 22.82
CA PHE A 692 14.03 15.79 21.83
C PHE A 692 14.94 16.87 22.45
N GLU A 693 15.50 16.62 23.63
CA GLU A 693 16.44 17.53 24.29
C GLU A 693 17.83 17.46 23.64
N ASP A 694 18.28 16.25 23.33
CA ASP A 694 19.52 15.98 22.59
C ASP A 694 19.28 14.83 21.59
N PRO A 695 18.77 15.16 20.38
CA PRO A 695 18.40 14.15 19.38
C PRO A 695 19.56 13.22 18.99
N GLU A 696 20.80 13.69 19.03
CA GLU A 696 21.99 12.89 18.78
C GLU A 696 22.20 11.84 19.88
N ALA A 697 22.22 12.26 21.14
CA ALA A 697 22.41 11.34 22.27
C ALA A 697 21.23 10.36 22.41
N GLU A 698 20.00 10.84 22.29
CA GLU A 698 18.79 10.01 22.36
C GLU A 698 18.74 8.99 21.21
N GLN A 699 19.20 9.35 20.01
CA GLN A 699 19.32 8.40 18.90
C GLN A 699 20.41 7.36 19.16
N GLN A 700 21.50 7.73 19.84
CA GLN A 700 22.56 6.82 20.24
C GLN A 700 22.05 5.74 21.22
N GLU A 701 21.15 6.10 22.15
CA GLU A 701 20.53 5.13 23.09
C GLU A 701 19.85 3.96 22.36
N ILE A 702 19.28 4.22 21.18
CA ILE A 702 18.65 3.19 20.34
C ILE A 702 19.69 2.19 19.82
N TYR A 703 20.84 2.69 19.37
CA TYR A 703 21.93 1.88 18.84
C TYR A 703 22.58 1.05 19.95
N ASP A 704 22.75 1.64 21.12
CA ASP A 704 23.28 0.96 22.31
C ASP A 704 22.33 -0.14 22.78
N HIS A 705 21.03 0.13 22.78
CA HIS A 705 20.03 -0.89 23.08
C HIS A 705 20.09 -2.07 22.09
N TRP A 706 20.29 -1.79 20.79
CA TRP A 706 20.45 -2.85 19.79
C TRP A 706 21.72 -3.68 20.03
N LYS A 707 22.87 -3.04 20.27
CA LYS A 707 24.14 -3.71 20.60
C LYS A 707 23.98 -4.63 21.81
N GLN A 708 23.48 -4.09 22.92
CA GLN A 708 23.26 -4.82 24.17
C GLN A 708 22.28 -5.99 24.03
N ARG A 709 21.18 -5.79 23.31
CA ARG A 709 20.09 -6.77 23.24
C ARG A 709 20.38 -7.92 22.28
N TRP A 710 21.00 -7.59 21.15
CA TRP A 710 21.11 -8.49 20.00
C TRP A 710 22.56 -8.82 19.65
N VAL A 711 23.39 -7.82 19.35
CA VAL A 711 24.76 -8.05 18.86
C VAL A 711 25.58 -8.80 19.89
N SER A 712 25.52 -8.39 21.16
CA SER A 712 26.28 -9.00 22.25
C SER A 712 26.04 -10.51 22.42
N LYS A 713 24.89 -11.03 21.94
CA LYS A 713 24.54 -12.46 21.99
C LYS A 713 24.78 -13.17 20.66
N ARG A 714 24.87 -12.41 19.57
CA ARG A 714 25.06 -12.92 18.22
C ARG A 714 26.52 -13.23 17.96
N VAL A 715 27.43 -12.35 18.42
CA VAL A 715 28.88 -12.51 18.26
C VAL A 715 29.43 -13.73 18.99
N GLN A 716 28.74 -14.21 20.03
CA GLN A 716 29.11 -15.45 20.75
C GLN A 716 28.68 -16.74 20.03
N LYS A 717 28.05 -16.65 18.83
CA LYS A 717 27.63 -17.82 18.07
C LYS A 717 28.60 -18.04 16.91
N GLU A 718 29.33 -19.15 16.95
CA GLU A 718 30.33 -19.50 15.93
C GLU A 718 29.78 -19.45 14.50
N TRP A 719 28.59 -20.02 14.26
CA TRP A 719 27.97 -19.99 12.93
C TRP A 719 27.65 -18.57 12.42
N VAL A 720 27.38 -17.61 13.31
CA VAL A 720 27.16 -16.21 12.92
C VAL A 720 28.45 -15.60 12.42
N LEU A 721 29.56 -15.88 13.07
CA LEU A 721 30.87 -15.37 12.69
C LEU A 721 31.35 -16.02 11.38
N GLU A 722 31.17 -17.33 11.22
CA GLU A 722 31.48 -18.05 9.97
C GLU A 722 30.65 -17.52 8.79
N ASP A 723 29.35 -17.27 8.97
CA ASP A 723 28.51 -16.65 7.93
C ASP A 723 29.02 -15.25 7.53
N ILE A 724 29.43 -14.43 8.50
CA ILE A 724 29.99 -13.09 8.24
C ILE A 724 31.29 -13.22 7.46
N ARG A 725 32.14 -14.17 7.86
CA ARG A 725 33.43 -14.43 7.24
C ARG A 725 33.29 -14.87 5.79
N GLY A 726 32.30 -15.71 5.51
CA GLY A 726 32.04 -16.26 4.17
C GLY A 726 31.35 -15.30 3.21
N PHE A 727 30.98 -14.08 3.64
CA PHE A 727 30.36 -13.10 2.77
C PHE A 727 31.38 -12.41 1.86
N GLU A 728 31.16 -12.48 0.55
CA GLU A 728 32.02 -11.87 -0.47
C GLU A 728 31.23 -10.83 -1.28
N LYS A 729 31.56 -9.55 -1.13
CA LYS A 729 30.76 -8.45 -1.73
C LYS A 729 30.62 -8.54 -3.26
N ASP A 730 31.64 -9.01 -3.95
CA ASP A 730 31.65 -9.13 -5.42
C ASP A 730 30.78 -10.30 -5.93
N GLU A 731 30.62 -11.36 -5.14
CA GLU A 731 29.81 -12.53 -5.52
C GLU A 731 28.36 -12.42 -5.00
N ASP A 732 28.19 -11.93 -3.77
CA ASP A 732 26.92 -12.00 -3.04
C ASP A 732 26.03 -10.76 -3.21
N LEU A 733 26.59 -9.60 -3.58
CA LEU A 733 25.84 -8.33 -3.55
C LEU A 733 26.02 -7.44 -4.79
N ARG A 734 27.18 -7.51 -5.47
CA ARG A 734 27.46 -6.71 -6.67
C ARG A 734 26.50 -7.07 -7.81
N LEU A 735 25.88 -6.06 -8.41
CA LEU A 735 24.80 -6.24 -9.38
C LEU A 735 25.29 -6.33 -10.83
N GLY A 736 26.47 -5.77 -11.14
CA GLY A 736 27.02 -5.74 -12.49
C GLY A 736 27.06 -7.11 -13.15
N HIS A 737 27.47 -8.16 -12.41
CA HIS A 737 27.48 -9.53 -12.92
C HIS A 737 26.07 -10.07 -13.24
N GLU A 738 25.08 -9.79 -12.39
CA GLU A 738 23.69 -10.22 -12.60
C GLU A 738 23.06 -9.51 -13.81
N VAL A 739 23.32 -8.21 -13.96
CA VAL A 739 22.80 -7.40 -15.07
C VAL A 739 23.46 -7.75 -16.40
N ASP A 740 24.76 -8.00 -16.41
CA ASP A 740 25.53 -8.18 -17.64
C ASP A 740 25.65 -9.64 -18.10
N PHE A 741 25.59 -10.62 -17.19
CA PHE A 741 25.84 -12.03 -17.54
C PHE A 741 24.62 -12.94 -17.42
N GLN A 742 23.78 -12.77 -16.39
CA GLN A 742 22.67 -13.70 -16.12
C GLN A 742 21.38 -13.38 -16.89
N ASN A 743 21.17 -12.12 -17.29
CA ASN A 743 19.97 -11.67 -18.01
C ASN A 743 20.16 -11.54 -19.52
N HIS A 744 21.26 -12.07 -20.09
CA HIS A 744 21.49 -12.08 -21.53
C HIS A 744 21.34 -13.48 -22.11
N SER A 745 20.72 -13.55 -23.29
CA SER A 745 20.86 -14.69 -24.20
C SER A 745 22.23 -14.61 -24.87
N LEU A 746 22.83 -15.75 -25.21
CA LEU A 746 24.07 -15.82 -26.03
C LEU A 746 23.96 -15.08 -27.38
N THR A 747 22.75 -14.68 -27.79
CA THR A 747 22.48 -13.90 -29.01
C THR A 747 22.71 -12.40 -28.86
N ASP A 748 22.87 -11.88 -27.63
CA ASP A 748 23.07 -10.45 -27.35
C ASP A 748 24.56 -10.03 -27.38
N PHE A 749 25.47 -11.01 -27.49
CA PHE A 749 26.92 -10.86 -27.67
C PHE A 749 27.32 -11.22 -29.11
#